data_AF-A0A385SJR7-F1
#
_entry.id   AF-A0A385SJR7-F1
#
_cell.length_a   1.000
_cell.length_b   1.000
_cell.length_c   1.000
_cell.angle_alpha   90.00
_cell.angle_beta   90.00
_cell.angle_gamma   90.00
#
_symmetry.space_group_name_H-M   'P 1'
#
loop_
_entity.id
_entity.type
_entity.pdbx_description
1 polymer ?
#
loop_
_entity_poly.entity_id
_entity_poly.type
_entity_poly.pdbx_seq_one_letter_code
_entity_poly.pdbx_strand_id
1 'polypeptide(L)'
;MRSAISTFLNIFDHNRIMKLKISLLLAAVALLAFQFIREPMVANFKDSASYRWLNKTVLNSRVLDDMEDLQHWHSFTTAGGEVVDARKVIKIVDASASAATIQLTKERTHHGNQSLLMTTPTRLEGPAPTSGRGWGRSGVRRHFPDEDWSSFNRISIWIYPNLPGFYTTALDFRLYNDGVEKLPALFGQEGETSLILRNHEWNHIVWEIGNVARDKVTSFEMSYGLSGNTPDEADTIQFYFDQLELERVDPDKIEGWDVWPGRISYSHTGYQTGAQKTAVANNIKATDFKLIDQTNGEIVLTKPIANVSSHIGSFQVMDFSEVRRPGSYILQAGEVTSQPFRIDADVYERTLWKALNFFYAERCGAEIPGVHGVCHRDWTCVHGDKRMIINGGWHDAGDLTQGIENTGEITYGLFSLAEQLKLRGDHPDLYERVLEEARWGLDWVTKTSFGDGYRNGGSISSRRTNNIMGDFDDIAATARNSPMTNFQAAAVEAIAARVVKDSDERLSKFALKMAEADWNFAVAGMANVKPSKEIWRGSFDSDNVQHELASQAIIASIDLWKATGNKKYADKATELSAVITDSQQRKRTDWDTPMTGFFYTTTAKERILHYCHRGREQGPTLALTALCDAFPDHADWMKWYASVTLYSEYLKTISQYTAPYGVLPASVYTDDEYINVPESRKESFRKQVLNGVPLGKGHYLRLFPVWMDYRGHFGTILPQAQALASAAHLRGDLPAAQLSQHQLEWIIGRNPFSQSTMWGEGYDFAPIYTPSSGDMVGGLPVGIQSRGDADAPYWPVQNTWTYKEIWVHPVARWVWLLKDLAGPSLVEGQADGPVNFKESTTGQVIPVLPDRATGHFRIFLPEGKYTITGSGPGQTQTFLPGGSYQLDLRTAHALSVELSSKTSKGEVILTLKARGNGPHKFSIRVDNLTLPGSAKEINLKPGATGSLEWRGRITSADTPWVAVIVPDNDMSLRKEIRGAAWETVTPR
;
A
#
# COMPACT_ATOMS: atom_id res chain seq x y z
N MET A 1 69.86 7.98 -59.50
CA MET A 1 70.83 7.17 -58.73
C MET A 1 70.51 7.34 -57.25
N ARG A 2 69.96 6.28 -56.64
CA ARG A 2 70.58 5.46 -55.56
C ARG A 2 70.40 6.11 -54.17
N SER A 3 69.45 5.60 -53.37
CA SER A 3 69.61 4.48 -52.42
C SER A 3 70.30 4.96 -51.14
N ALA A 4 69.62 5.10 -50.00
CA ALA A 4 69.01 4.07 -49.14
C ALA A 4 69.94 3.70 -47.97
N ILE A 5 69.29 3.43 -46.82
CA ILE A 5 69.78 2.82 -45.57
C ILE A 5 70.22 3.80 -44.48
N SER A 6 69.26 4.20 -43.65
CA SER A 6 69.32 4.06 -42.19
C SER A 6 67.91 4.27 -41.63
N THR A 7 67.22 3.16 -41.37
CA THR A 7 65.86 3.12 -40.84
C THR A 7 65.87 2.30 -39.55
N PHE A 8 64.94 2.65 -38.65
CA PHE A 8 64.42 1.88 -37.50
C PHE A 8 65.22 1.90 -36.20
N LEU A 9 64.86 2.85 -35.32
CA LEU A 9 64.15 2.58 -34.04
C LEU A 9 64.07 3.88 -33.21
N ASN A 10 62.99 4.65 -33.36
CA ASN A 10 62.42 5.51 -32.31
C ASN A 10 61.25 6.35 -32.86
N ILE A 11 60.10 5.72 -33.05
CA ILE A 11 58.81 6.43 -33.03
C ILE A 11 57.82 5.52 -32.30
N PHE A 12 57.79 5.63 -30.97
CA PHE A 12 56.60 5.23 -30.22
C PHE A 12 55.90 6.50 -29.73
N ASP A 13 54.80 6.73 -30.43
CA ASP A 13 53.88 7.85 -30.45
C ASP A 13 53.34 8.23 -29.04
N HIS A 14 53.78 9.38 -28.54
CA HIS A 14 53.34 9.95 -27.25
C HIS A 14 51.81 10.14 -27.19
N ASN A 15 51.16 10.36 -28.35
CA ASN A 15 49.70 10.51 -28.42
C ASN A 15 48.94 9.18 -28.26
N ARG A 16 49.55 8.04 -28.59
CA ARG A 16 48.96 6.72 -28.31
C ARG A 16 49.01 6.38 -26.83
N ILE A 17 50.09 6.71 -26.14
CA ILE A 17 50.24 6.45 -24.69
C ILE A 17 49.27 7.33 -23.89
N MET A 18 49.06 8.59 -24.30
CA MET A 18 48.12 9.49 -23.62
C MET A 18 46.66 9.07 -23.85
N LYS A 19 46.28 8.63 -25.06
CA LYS A 19 44.95 8.03 -25.32
C LYS A 19 44.75 6.72 -24.58
N LEU A 20 45.77 5.86 -24.50
CA LEU A 20 45.68 4.61 -23.74
C LEU A 20 45.53 4.87 -22.23
N LYS A 21 46.23 5.88 -21.69
CA LYS A 21 46.08 6.30 -20.28
C LYS A 21 44.72 6.90 -19.98
N ILE A 22 44.15 7.70 -20.88
CA ILE A 22 42.78 8.25 -20.72
C ILE A 22 41.74 7.13 -20.86
N SER A 23 41.92 6.19 -21.79
CA SER A 23 41.07 5.00 -21.91
C SER A 23 41.20 4.05 -20.72
N LEU A 24 42.39 3.88 -20.13
CA LEU A 24 42.62 3.12 -18.91
C LEU A 24 42.07 3.84 -17.67
N LEU A 25 42.08 5.17 -17.63
CA LEU A 25 41.48 5.95 -16.54
C LEU A 25 39.95 5.94 -16.64
N LEU A 26 39.39 6.04 -17.84
CA LEU A 26 37.94 5.85 -18.09
C LEU A 26 37.51 4.40 -17.87
N ALA A 27 38.34 3.42 -18.23
CA ALA A 27 38.10 2.02 -17.92
C ALA A 27 38.28 1.74 -16.43
N ALA A 28 39.20 2.40 -15.71
CA ALA A 28 39.36 2.28 -14.26
C ALA A 28 38.24 2.99 -13.51
N VAL A 29 37.74 4.13 -13.98
CA VAL A 29 36.54 4.80 -13.45
C VAL A 29 35.27 4.00 -13.79
N ALA A 30 35.21 3.35 -14.96
CA ALA A 30 34.14 2.42 -15.30
C ALA A 30 34.23 1.11 -14.49
N LEU A 31 35.44 0.59 -14.21
CA LEU A 31 35.69 -0.57 -13.34
C LEU A 31 35.47 -0.24 -11.86
N LEU A 32 35.69 1.01 -11.43
CA LEU A 32 35.32 1.53 -10.11
C LEU A 32 33.81 1.85 -10.02
N ALA A 33 33.11 1.99 -11.15
CA ALA A 33 31.66 2.12 -11.19
C ALA A 33 30.94 0.74 -11.12
N PHE A 34 31.67 -0.37 -11.22
CA PHE A 34 31.12 -1.70 -10.99
C PHE A 34 31.30 -2.07 -9.50
N GLN A 35 30.18 -2.03 -8.78
CA GLN A 35 29.99 -2.31 -7.35
C GLN A 35 30.27 -1.15 -6.39
N PHE A 36 29.59 -0.02 -6.56
CA PHE A 36 29.15 0.69 -5.36
C PHE A 36 28.13 -0.21 -4.66
N ILE A 37 28.57 -0.86 -3.58
CA ILE A 37 27.69 -1.47 -2.61
C ILE A 37 26.71 -0.38 -2.15
N ARG A 38 25.41 -0.58 -2.38
CA ARG A 38 24.36 0.39 -2.02
C ARG A 38 24.01 0.19 -0.55
N GLU A 39 24.40 1.12 0.30
CA GLU A 39 23.98 1.12 1.70
C GLU A 39 22.46 1.41 1.80
N PRO A 40 21.71 0.64 2.61
CA PRO A 40 20.32 0.96 2.92
C PRO A 40 20.15 2.35 3.56
N MET A 41 19.03 3.00 3.29
CA MET A 41 18.69 4.29 3.89
C MET A 41 18.48 4.18 5.41
N VAL A 42 18.98 5.17 6.14
CA VAL A 42 18.83 5.27 7.61
C VAL A 42 17.79 6.33 7.96
N ALA A 43 16.91 6.01 8.90
CA ALA A 43 15.91 6.95 9.41
C ALA A 43 16.53 8.00 10.34
N ASN A 44 15.98 9.23 10.35
CA ASN A 44 16.33 10.20 11.37
C ASN A 44 15.66 9.83 12.71
N PHE A 45 16.41 9.25 13.63
CA PHE A 45 15.88 8.80 14.92
C PHE A 45 15.17 9.90 15.71
N LYS A 46 15.60 11.17 15.59
CA LYS A 46 14.97 12.30 16.30
C LYS A 46 13.52 12.55 15.89
N ASP A 47 13.15 12.13 14.68
CA ASP A 47 11.78 12.25 14.17
C ASP A 47 10.90 11.05 14.55
N SER A 48 11.44 10.04 15.26
CA SER A 48 10.72 8.81 15.63
C SER A 48 9.94 8.96 16.94
N ALA A 49 8.89 8.14 17.10
CA ALA A 49 8.17 8.03 18.36
C ALA A 49 9.06 7.49 19.49
N SER A 50 10.01 6.60 19.20
CA SER A 50 10.96 6.07 20.18
C SER A 50 11.82 7.15 20.82
N TYR A 51 12.29 8.12 20.01
CA TYR A 51 13.02 9.26 20.55
C TYR A 51 12.14 10.09 21.48
N ARG A 52 10.88 10.37 21.09
CA ARG A 52 9.94 11.09 21.96
C ARG A 52 9.65 10.32 23.26
N TRP A 53 9.43 9.01 23.20
CA TRP A 53 9.16 8.18 24.39
C TRP A 53 10.30 8.25 25.42
N LEU A 54 11.56 8.17 24.96
CA LEU A 54 12.75 8.29 25.80
C LEU A 54 12.89 9.67 26.45
N ASN A 55 12.34 10.72 25.82
CA ASN A 55 12.45 12.11 26.30
C ASN A 55 11.23 12.57 27.11
N LYS A 56 10.24 11.70 27.39
CA LYS A 56 9.11 12.05 28.26
C LYS A 56 9.57 12.27 29.70
N THR A 57 8.98 13.26 30.36
CA THR A 57 9.19 13.49 31.80
C THR A 57 8.62 12.33 32.62
N VAL A 58 9.47 11.72 33.45
CA VAL A 58 9.07 10.71 34.44
C VAL A 58 8.47 11.41 35.65
N LEU A 59 7.17 11.18 35.89
CA LEU A 59 6.40 11.80 36.97
C LEU A 59 6.51 11.03 38.29
N ASN A 60 6.81 9.74 38.21
CA ASN A 60 7.06 8.84 39.33
C ASN A 60 7.79 7.60 38.81
N SER A 61 8.65 6.98 39.63
CA SER A 61 9.29 5.70 39.29
C SER A 61 9.33 4.75 40.49
N ARG A 62 9.44 3.46 40.20
CA ARG A 62 9.65 2.38 41.18
C ARG A 62 10.54 1.32 40.55
N VAL A 63 11.68 1.05 41.17
CA VAL A 63 12.55 -0.08 40.78
C VAL A 63 11.82 -1.39 41.09
N LEU A 64 11.65 -2.22 40.07
CA LEU A 64 11.11 -3.58 40.20
C LEU A 64 12.19 -4.60 40.48
N ASP A 65 13.36 -4.42 39.87
CA ASP A 65 14.53 -5.28 40.01
C ASP A 65 15.79 -4.50 39.60
N ASP A 66 16.81 -4.50 40.46
CA ASP A 66 18.13 -3.94 40.19
C ASP A 66 19.10 -4.97 39.60
N MET A 67 18.62 -6.21 39.38
CA MET A 67 19.36 -7.34 38.81
C MET A 67 20.56 -7.79 39.66
N GLU A 68 20.45 -7.63 40.98
CA GLU A 68 21.47 -8.04 41.96
C GLU A 68 21.19 -9.40 42.63
N ASP A 69 20.02 -10.01 42.37
CA ASP A 69 19.62 -11.33 42.88
C ASP A 69 18.75 -12.10 41.87
N LEU A 70 18.88 -13.43 41.86
CA LEU A 70 18.16 -14.35 40.97
C LEU A 70 16.91 -14.97 41.59
N GLN A 71 16.62 -14.74 42.87
CA GLN A 71 15.57 -15.45 43.62
C GLN A 71 14.20 -15.51 42.92
N HIS A 72 13.88 -14.49 42.11
CA HIS A 72 12.59 -14.33 41.45
C HIS A 72 12.60 -14.59 39.93
N TRP A 73 13.75 -15.01 39.40
CA TRP A 73 13.97 -15.22 37.98
C TRP A 73 14.01 -16.71 37.64
N HIS A 74 13.32 -17.07 36.56
CA HIS A 74 13.32 -18.44 36.04
C HIS A 74 13.55 -18.42 34.53
N SER A 75 14.40 -19.31 34.03
CA SER A 75 14.52 -19.55 32.60
C SER A 75 13.45 -20.53 32.11
N PHE A 76 13.05 -20.39 30.85
CA PHE A 76 12.07 -21.27 30.21
C PHE A 76 12.40 -21.50 28.74
N THR A 77 11.77 -22.50 28.14
CA THR A 77 11.80 -22.74 26.69
C THR A 77 10.45 -23.30 26.26
N THR A 78 9.95 -22.86 25.12
CA THR A 78 8.74 -23.38 24.50
C THR A 78 9.06 -24.03 23.16
N ALA A 79 8.20 -24.95 22.71
CA ALA A 79 8.29 -25.50 21.37
C ALA A 79 7.85 -24.49 20.30
N GLY A 80 8.23 -24.74 19.05
CA GLY A 80 7.78 -24.01 17.86
C GLY A 80 6.27 -24.11 17.69
N GLY A 81 5.63 -22.97 17.42
CA GLY A 81 4.21 -22.94 17.08
C GLY A 81 3.93 -23.61 15.73
N GLU A 82 2.72 -24.15 15.57
CA GLU A 82 2.18 -24.49 14.25
C GLU A 82 1.99 -23.22 13.39
N VAL A 83 1.63 -23.39 12.12
CA VAL A 83 1.26 -22.26 11.25
C VAL A 83 0.08 -21.50 11.88
N VAL A 84 0.21 -20.16 11.97
CA VAL A 84 -0.87 -19.28 12.43
C VAL A 84 -2.08 -19.45 11.52
N ASP A 85 -3.18 -19.92 12.08
CA ASP A 85 -4.48 -20.05 11.42
C ASP A 85 -5.50 -19.31 12.28
N ALA A 86 -6.01 -18.17 11.78
CA ALA A 86 -6.87 -17.29 12.55
C ALA A 86 -8.19 -17.95 13.01
N ARG A 87 -8.51 -19.11 12.42
CA ARG A 87 -9.67 -19.94 12.75
C ARG A 87 -9.45 -20.83 13.98
N LYS A 88 -8.22 -20.95 14.50
CA LYS A 88 -7.83 -21.89 15.57
C LYS A 88 -7.16 -21.17 16.76
N VAL A 89 -7.31 -21.74 17.95
CA VAL A 89 -6.58 -21.29 19.16
C VAL A 89 -5.31 -22.12 19.30
N ILE A 90 -4.14 -21.48 19.31
CA ILE A 90 -2.85 -22.14 19.53
C ILE A 90 -2.46 -21.97 21.00
N LYS A 91 -2.27 -23.09 21.71
CA LYS A 91 -1.71 -23.09 23.07
C LYS A 91 -0.26 -23.57 23.01
N ILE A 92 0.66 -22.69 23.36
CA ILE A 92 2.07 -23.04 23.52
C ILE A 92 2.31 -23.29 25.01
N VAL A 93 2.92 -24.42 25.35
CA VAL A 93 3.24 -24.82 26.73
C VAL A 93 4.75 -24.85 26.89
N ASP A 94 5.23 -24.50 28.08
CA ASP A 94 6.63 -24.61 28.42
C ASP A 94 7.10 -26.08 28.37
N ALA A 95 8.32 -26.28 27.90
CA ALA A 95 9.00 -27.55 28.00
C ALA A 95 9.39 -27.83 29.46
N SER A 96 9.62 -29.10 29.79
CA SER A 96 10.05 -29.52 31.13
C SER A 96 11.48 -29.10 31.49
N ALA A 97 12.29 -28.72 30.49
CA ALA A 97 13.64 -28.20 30.66
C ALA A 97 13.83 -26.92 29.82
N SER A 98 14.59 -25.97 30.36
CA SER A 98 14.97 -24.74 29.65
C SER A 98 16.32 -24.90 28.96
N ALA A 99 16.39 -24.45 27.71
CA ALA A 99 17.62 -24.26 26.95
C ALA A 99 18.35 -22.96 27.32
N ALA A 100 17.68 -22.01 27.98
CA ALA A 100 18.31 -20.80 28.51
C ALA A 100 18.89 -21.04 29.91
N THR A 101 20.06 -20.46 30.16
CA THR A 101 20.68 -20.38 31.48
C THR A 101 20.74 -18.93 31.95
N ILE A 102 20.65 -18.74 33.27
CA ILE A 102 20.76 -17.42 33.92
C ILE A 102 21.84 -17.41 34.98
N GLN A 103 22.57 -16.31 35.07
CA GLN A 103 23.52 -16.04 36.15
C GLN A 103 23.71 -14.54 36.36
N LEU A 104 24.25 -14.16 37.53
CA LEU A 104 24.70 -12.79 37.77
C LEU A 104 26.14 -12.63 37.27
N THR A 105 26.45 -11.48 36.68
CA THR A 105 27.80 -11.20 36.15
C THR A 105 28.20 -9.74 36.30
N LYS A 106 29.50 -9.52 36.44
CA LYS A 106 30.12 -8.18 36.46
C LYS A 106 30.75 -7.79 35.12
N GLU A 107 30.66 -8.67 34.12
CA GLU A 107 31.29 -8.46 32.81
C GLU A 107 30.74 -7.21 32.12
N ARG A 108 29.43 -7.00 32.25
CA ARG A 108 28.72 -5.81 31.77
C ARG A 108 27.70 -5.43 32.82
N THR A 109 27.78 -4.19 33.27
CA THR A 109 26.89 -3.62 34.28
C THR A 109 26.55 -2.20 33.86
N HIS A 110 25.26 -1.86 33.93
CA HIS A 110 24.77 -0.50 33.68
C HIS A 110 24.65 0.26 35.00
N HIS A 111 24.05 -0.37 36.02
CA HIS A 111 23.82 0.19 37.34
C HIS A 111 24.14 -0.85 38.41
N GLY A 112 24.56 -0.43 39.61
CA GLY A 112 24.90 -1.36 40.69
C GLY A 112 26.26 -2.07 40.49
N ASN A 113 26.33 -3.35 40.89
CA ASN A 113 27.54 -4.16 40.91
C ASN A 113 27.55 -5.29 39.88
N GLN A 114 26.37 -5.75 39.43
CA GLN A 114 26.22 -6.87 38.49
C GLN A 114 24.94 -6.72 37.66
N SER A 115 24.81 -7.55 36.63
CA SER A 115 23.59 -7.63 35.81
C SER A 115 23.15 -9.08 35.65
N LEU A 116 21.88 -9.27 35.28
CA LEU A 116 21.32 -10.58 34.93
C LEU A 116 21.78 -10.96 33.52
N LEU A 117 22.59 -12.00 33.39
CA LEU A 117 22.98 -12.58 32.11
C LEU A 117 22.09 -13.76 31.78
N MET A 118 21.40 -13.68 30.64
CA MET A 118 20.76 -14.82 29.98
C MET A 118 21.65 -15.32 28.85
N THR A 119 21.95 -16.62 28.82
CA THR A 119 22.59 -17.29 27.68
C THR A 119 21.62 -18.31 27.09
N THR A 120 21.43 -18.33 25.77
CA THR A 120 20.52 -19.27 25.09
C THR A 120 21.08 -19.68 23.73
N PRO A 121 20.82 -20.91 23.24
CA PRO A 121 21.12 -21.24 21.87
C PRO A 121 20.18 -20.51 20.91
N THR A 122 20.54 -20.47 19.62
CA THR A 122 19.72 -19.88 18.55
C THR A 122 18.66 -20.84 18.00
N ARG A 123 18.81 -22.14 18.27
CA ARG A 123 17.90 -23.24 17.89
C ARG A 123 17.98 -24.38 18.90
N LEU A 124 17.01 -25.29 18.85
CA LEU A 124 17.05 -26.54 19.62
C LEU A 124 17.76 -27.65 18.83
N GLU A 125 18.17 -28.71 19.52
CA GLU A 125 18.68 -29.93 18.88
C GLU A 125 17.58 -30.64 18.08
N GLY A 126 17.98 -31.27 16.98
CA GLY A 126 17.07 -31.99 16.08
C GLY A 126 16.59 -31.15 14.88
N PRO A 127 15.82 -31.78 13.97
CA PRO A 127 15.36 -31.13 12.75
C PRO A 127 14.40 -29.98 13.07
N ALA A 128 14.43 -28.96 12.23
CA ALA A 128 13.47 -27.87 12.26
C ALA A 128 12.04 -28.40 12.05
N PRO A 129 10.99 -27.69 12.53
CA PRO A 129 9.61 -28.06 12.24
C PRO A 129 9.34 -28.24 10.73
N THR A 130 8.28 -28.93 10.32
CA THR A 130 7.94 -29.00 8.88
C THR A 130 7.19 -27.76 8.40
N SER A 131 6.73 -26.90 9.32
CA SER A 131 5.91 -25.71 9.05
C SER A 131 6.65 -24.53 8.42
N GLY A 132 7.99 -24.56 8.35
CA GLY A 132 8.82 -23.41 8.02
C GLY A 132 9.09 -22.46 9.20
N ARG A 133 8.46 -22.66 10.37
CA ARG A 133 8.64 -21.82 11.57
C ARG A 133 9.86 -22.21 12.41
N GLY A 134 10.36 -21.32 13.26
CA GLY A 134 11.49 -21.58 14.17
C GLY A 134 11.21 -22.67 15.23
N TRP A 135 12.23 -23.04 16.01
CA TRP A 135 12.18 -24.12 17.00
C TRP A 135 11.37 -23.79 18.26
N GLY A 136 10.97 -22.52 18.43
CA GLY A 136 10.22 -22.05 19.59
C GLY A 136 10.75 -20.75 20.15
N ARG A 137 10.65 -20.58 21.46
CA ARG A 137 11.16 -19.40 22.18
C ARG A 137 11.95 -19.85 23.41
N SER A 138 12.93 -19.07 23.79
CA SER A 138 13.74 -19.29 24.98
C SER A 138 13.98 -17.96 25.68
N GLY A 139 13.89 -17.94 27.00
CA GLY A 139 13.86 -16.66 27.71
C GLY A 139 13.93 -16.78 29.23
N VAL A 140 13.67 -15.65 29.87
CA VAL A 140 13.58 -15.49 31.32
C VAL A 140 12.25 -14.86 31.71
N ARG A 141 11.76 -15.23 32.90
CA ARG A 141 10.57 -14.62 33.52
C ARG A 141 10.89 -14.18 34.93
N ARG A 142 10.48 -12.97 35.27
CA ARG A 142 10.42 -12.46 36.64
C ARG A 142 9.01 -12.65 37.17
N HIS A 143 8.87 -13.27 38.33
CA HIS A 143 7.57 -13.46 38.98
C HIS A 143 7.27 -12.36 40.00
N PHE A 144 6.00 -11.97 40.06
CA PHE A 144 5.48 -11.00 41.01
C PHE A 144 4.32 -11.61 41.80
N PRO A 145 4.18 -11.30 43.10
CA PRO A 145 3.12 -11.84 43.94
C PRO A 145 1.80 -11.07 43.76
N ASP A 146 1.18 -11.21 42.58
CA ASP A 146 -0.13 -10.60 42.27
C ASP A 146 -0.16 -9.07 42.45
N GLU A 147 0.86 -8.36 41.95
CA GLU A 147 1.01 -6.92 42.20
C GLU A 147 0.04 -6.05 41.38
N ASP A 148 -0.46 -4.97 41.98
CA ASP A 148 -1.21 -3.93 41.26
C ASP A 148 -0.26 -2.83 40.76
N TRP A 149 -0.15 -2.69 39.44
CA TRP A 149 0.67 -1.68 38.76
C TRP A 149 -0.16 -0.54 38.16
N SER A 150 -1.45 -0.43 38.50
CA SER A 150 -2.39 0.52 37.88
C SER A 150 -1.96 1.99 38.02
N SER A 151 -1.18 2.32 39.06
CA SER A 151 -0.63 3.66 39.28
C SER A 151 0.54 4.04 38.36
N PHE A 152 1.10 3.08 37.62
CA PHE A 152 2.16 3.26 36.62
C PHE A 152 1.63 2.91 35.23
N ASN A 153 2.31 3.36 34.17
CA ASN A 153 1.89 3.14 32.79
C ASN A 153 3.04 2.88 31.82
N ARG A 154 4.27 2.72 32.32
CA ARG A 154 5.45 2.45 31.50
C ARG A 154 6.42 1.52 32.22
N ILE A 155 6.99 0.57 31.47
CA ILE A 155 8.14 -0.24 31.88
C ILE A 155 9.39 0.42 31.30
N SER A 156 10.47 0.52 32.09
CA SER A 156 11.80 0.93 31.63
C SER A 156 12.83 -0.12 31.99
N ILE A 157 13.77 -0.41 31.10
CA ILE A 157 14.82 -1.40 31.31
C ILE A 157 16.05 -1.12 30.43
N TRP A 158 17.23 -1.47 30.93
CA TRP A 158 18.46 -1.48 30.15
C TRP A 158 18.82 -2.88 29.68
N ILE A 159 19.17 -3.01 28.40
CA ILE A 159 19.51 -4.30 27.78
C ILE A 159 20.79 -4.17 26.96
N TYR A 160 21.78 -5.03 27.22
CA TYR A 160 22.95 -5.19 26.37
C TYR A 160 22.86 -6.54 25.64
N PRO A 161 22.53 -6.58 24.35
CA PRO A 161 22.70 -7.78 23.53
C PRO A 161 24.16 -8.05 23.15
N ASN A 162 24.54 -9.33 23.17
CA ASN A 162 25.80 -9.85 22.64
C ASN A 162 25.53 -11.06 21.74
N LEU A 163 25.28 -10.77 20.46
CA LEU A 163 24.95 -11.75 19.42
C LEU A 163 26.04 -11.71 18.32
N PRO A 164 27.20 -12.37 18.48
CA PRO A 164 28.28 -12.27 17.50
C PRO A 164 27.83 -12.72 16.10
N GLY A 165 28.12 -11.88 15.10
CA GLY A 165 27.79 -12.14 13.68
C GLY A 165 26.39 -11.73 13.24
N PHE A 166 25.46 -11.44 14.17
CA PHE A 166 24.08 -11.09 13.82
C PHE A 166 23.97 -9.65 13.29
N TYR A 167 23.24 -9.50 12.18
CA TYR A 167 22.82 -8.20 11.65
C TYR A 167 21.63 -7.60 12.41
N THR A 168 20.63 -8.43 12.74
CA THR A 168 19.42 -8.02 13.45
C THR A 168 19.35 -8.70 14.80
N THR A 169 19.07 -7.92 15.86
CA THR A 169 18.83 -8.45 17.20
C THR A 169 17.39 -8.16 17.63
N ALA A 170 16.56 -9.20 17.64
CA ALA A 170 15.17 -9.10 18.10
C ALA A 170 15.01 -9.70 19.50
N LEU A 171 14.20 -9.06 20.35
CA LEU A 171 13.81 -9.58 21.66
C LEU A 171 12.34 -9.24 21.92
N ASP A 172 11.60 -10.18 22.48
CA ASP A 172 10.19 -10.02 22.81
C ASP A 172 9.98 -9.85 24.30
N PHE A 173 9.07 -8.94 24.66
CA PHE A 173 8.55 -8.76 26.01
C PHE A 173 7.11 -9.27 26.11
N ARG A 174 6.77 -9.93 27.22
CA ARG A 174 5.37 -10.27 27.54
C ARG A 174 5.02 -9.98 28.98
N LEU A 175 3.80 -9.51 29.20
CA LEU A 175 3.22 -9.28 30.52
C LEU A 175 2.14 -10.33 30.80
N TYR A 176 2.18 -10.93 31.98
CA TYR A 176 1.17 -11.86 32.44
C TYR A 176 0.45 -11.28 33.65
N ASN A 177 -0.86 -11.51 33.72
CA ASN A 177 -1.67 -11.10 34.86
C ASN A 177 -2.73 -12.16 35.18
N ASP A 178 -3.28 -12.11 36.39
CA ASP A 178 -4.47 -12.84 36.79
C ASP A 178 -5.64 -11.87 37.11
N GLY A 179 -5.62 -10.69 36.50
CA GLY A 179 -6.60 -9.62 36.71
C GLY A 179 -7.95 -9.87 36.05
N VAL A 180 -8.74 -8.80 35.92
CA VAL A 180 -10.06 -8.84 35.25
C VAL A 180 -9.93 -9.19 33.77
N GLU A 181 -9.06 -8.48 33.04
CA GLU A 181 -8.71 -8.82 31.65
C GLU A 181 -7.37 -9.57 31.65
N LYS A 182 -7.37 -10.81 31.16
CA LYS A 182 -6.19 -11.68 31.20
C LYS A 182 -5.15 -11.27 30.15
N LEU A 183 -3.89 -11.26 30.57
CA LEU A 183 -2.74 -11.06 29.70
C LEU A 183 -1.79 -12.27 29.69
N PRO A 184 -1.09 -12.53 28.57
CA PRO A 184 -1.36 -11.97 27.24
C PRO A 184 -2.79 -12.26 26.79
N ALA A 185 -3.38 -11.37 25.97
CA ALA A 185 -4.72 -11.62 25.47
C ALA A 185 -4.77 -12.98 24.77
N LEU A 186 -5.93 -13.66 24.82
CA LEU A 186 -6.10 -15.05 24.34
C LEU A 186 -5.55 -15.30 22.92
N PHE A 187 -5.50 -14.26 22.09
CA PHE A 187 -5.06 -14.31 20.71
C PHE A 187 -3.77 -13.49 20.45
N GLY A 188 -3.00 -13.16 21.48
CA GLY A 188 -1.69 -12.50 21.36
C GLY A 188 -1.71 -11.05 20.89
N GLN A 189 -2.87 -10.38 20.99
CA GLN A 189 -3.05 -9.01 20.49
C GLN A 189 -2.58 -7.93 21.48
N GLU A 190 -2.63 -8.22 22.78
CA GLU A 190 -2.30 -7.30 23.88
C GLU A 190 -1.38 -8.00 24.88
N GLY A 191 -0.48 -7.23 25.50
CA GLY A 191 0.44 -7.72 26.52
C GLY A 191 1.74 -8.32 25.96
N GLU A 192 2.04 -8.12 24.67
CA GLU A 192 3.30 -8.48 24.03
C GLU A 192 3.86 -7.29 23.23
N THR A 193 5.18 -7.17 23.17
CA THR A 193 5.86 -6.25 22.25
C THR A 193 7.21 -6.82 21.79
N SER A 194 7.55 -6.62 20.53
CA SER A 194 8.85 -7.00 19.95
C SER A 194 9.74 -5.78 19.76
N LEU A 195 11.02 -5.97 20.04
CA LEU A 195 12.04 -4.92 20.07
C LEU A 195 13.15 -5.27 19.07
N ILE A 196 13.61 -4.25 18.34
CA ILE A 196 14.86 -4.32 17.57
C ILE A 196 15.93 -3.58 18.38
N LEU A 197 16.95 -4.32 18.82
CA LEU A 197 18.01 -3.82 19.68
C LEU A 197 19.29 -3.59 18.87
N ARG A 198 20.10 -2.64 19.31
CA ARG A 198 21.45 -2.42 18.77
C ARG A 198 22.43 -3.36 19.46
N ASN A 199 23.05 -4.22 18.66
CA ASN A 199 23.98 -5.23 19.13
C ASN A 199 25.24 -4.60 19.72
N HIS A 200 25.82 -5.20 20.77
CA HIS A 200 27.05 -4.73 21.43
C HIS A 200 26.99 -3.32 22.05
N GLU A 201 25.81 -2.83 22.43
CA GLU A 201 25.66 -1.61 23.22
C GLU A 201 24.48 -1.68 24.19
N TRP A 202 24.48 -0.80 25.20
CA TRP A 202 23.36 -0.67 26.12
C TRP A 202 22.19 0.04 25.43
N ASN A 203 21.04 -0.64 25.39
CA ASN A 203 19.79 -0.12 24.87
C ASN A 203 18.89 0.27 26.05
N HIS A 204 18.48 1.54 26.10
CA HIS A 204 17.43 1.99 27.01
C HIS A 204 16.07 1.75 26.37
N ILE A 205 15.32 0.80 26.91
CA ILE A 205 14.01 0.43 26.39
C ILE A 205 12.93 0.98 27.30
N VAL A 206 11.91 1.57 26.68
CA VAL A 206 10.68 1.99 27.35
C VAL A 206 9.47 1.41 26.63
N TRP A 207 8.52 0.88 27.39
CA TRP A 207 7.27 0.32 26.87
C TRP A 207 6.09 0.86 27.67
N GLU A 208 5.27 1.70 27.03
CA GLU A 208 4.02 2.17 27.64
C GLU A 208 2.98 1.05 27.62
N ILE A 209 2.50 0.69 28.81
CA ILE A 209 1.57 -0.41 29.10
C ILE A 209 0.23 0.11 29.62
N GLY A 210 -0.06 1.41 29.42
CA GLY A 210 -1.30 2.03 29.86
C GLY A 210 -2.54 1.40 29.20
N ASN A 211 -2.38 0.81 28.02
CA ASN A 211 -3.44 0.14 27.25
C ASN A 211 -3.87 -1.21 27.83
N VAL A 212 -3.01 -1.89 28.58
CA VAL A 212 -3.24 -3.26 29.05
C VAL A 212 -3.61 -3.31 30.54
N ALA A 213 -4.34 -4.36 30.93
CA ALA A 213 -4.74 -4.60 32.31
C ALA A 213 -3.54 -4.98 33.19
N ARG A 214 -3.46 -4.38 34.36
CA ARG A 214 -2.28 -4.45 35.25
C ARG A 214 -2.65 -4.34 36.73
N ASP A 215 -3.89 -4.73 37.04
CA ASP A 215 -4.47 -4.78 38.38
C ASP A 215 -3.95 -5.97 39.21
N LYS A 216 -3.45 -7.03 38.54
CA LYS A 216 -2.92 -8.23 39.20
C LYS A 216 -1.81 -8.88 38.38
N VAL A 217 -0.69 -8.20 38.23
CA VAL A 217 0.47 -8.65 37.46
C VAL A 217 1.17 -9.82 38.16
N THR A 218 1.45 -10.88 37.41
CA THR A 218 2.02 -12.13 37.93
C THR A 218 3.41 -12.42 37.39
N SER A 219 3.72 -12.01 36.16
CA SER A 219 5.09 -12.11 35.63
C SER A 219 5.36 -11.17 34.47
N PHE A 220 6.65 -10.91 34.27
CA PHE A 220 7.20 -10.22 33.10
C PHE A 220 8.24 -11.13 32.43
N GLU A 221 8.08 -11.36 31.13
CA GLU A 221 8.89 -12.25 30.30
C GLU A 221 9.74 -11.46 29.33
N MET A 222 11.00 -11.90 29.15
CA MET A 222 11.90 -11.46 28.10
C MET A 222 12.42 -12.69 27.36
N SER A 223 12.21 -12.74 26.04
CA SER A 223 12.45 -13.97 25.28
C SER A 223 12.96 -13.73 23.87
N TYR A 224 13.79 -14.65 23.40
CA TYR A 224 14.30 -14.73 22.03
C TYR A 224 13.56 -15.81 21.24
N GLY A 225 13.21 -15.51 19.98
CA GLY A 225 12.67 -16.48 19.05
C GLY A 225 13.78 -17.37 18.48
N LEU A 226 13.69 -18.67 18.70
CA LEU A 226 14.69 -19.65 18.26
C LEU A 226 14.60 -19.88 16.74
N SER A 227 15.09 -18.93 15.94
CA SER A 227 15.01 -18.94 14.48
C SER A 227 16.15 -19.67 13.77
N GLY A 228 17.15 -20.16 14.49
CA GLY A 228 18.42 -20.62 13.91
C GLY A 228 19.40 -19.47 13.67
N ASN A 229 20.48 -19.77 12.96
CA ASN A 229 21.59 -18.86 12.66
C ASN A 229 22.17 -19.14 11.27
N THR A 230 22.69 -18.12 10.61
CA THR A 230 23.49 -18.25 9.38
C THR A 230 24.93 -18.70 9.70
N PRO A 231 25.75 -19.10 8.71
CA PRO A 231 27.10 -19.63 8.96
C PRO A 231 28.07 -18.67 9.67
N ASP A 232 27.84 -17.37 9.54
CA ASP A 232 28.62 -16.28 10.15
C ASP A 232 28.06 -15.83 11.51
N GLU A 233 26.88 -16.30 11.88
CA GLU A 233 26.19 -16.01 13.14
C GLU A 233 26.51 -17.08 14.20
N ALA A 234 26.69 -16.66 15.46
CA ALA A 234 26.94 -17.58 16.58
C ALA A 234 25.75 -18.52 16.82
N ASP A 235 26.02 -19.74 17.30
CA ASP A 235 25.00 -20.72 17.71
C ASP A 235 24.44 -20.46 19.13
N THR A 236 25.14 -19.64 19.90
CA THR A 236 24.84 -19.28 21.28
C THR A 236 24.92 -17.77 21.44
N ILE A 237 23.91 -17.20 22.09
CA ILE A 237 23.74 -15.76 22.21
C ILE A 237 23.50 -15.36 23.67
N GLN A 238 23.77 -14.09 23.95
CA GLN A 238 23.70 -13.54 25.30
C GLN A 238 22.95 -12.22 25.36
N PHE A 239 22.19 -12.02 26.44
CA PHE A 239 21.58 -10.75 26.80
C PHE A 239 21.88 -10.43 28.26
N TYR A 240 22.31 -9.20 28.52
CA TYR A 240 22.49 -8.67 29.86
C TYR A 240 21.34 -7.71 30.14
N PHE A 241 20.65 -7.92 31.26
CA PHE A 241 19.52 -7.09 31.70
C PHE A 241 19.90 -6.36 32.97
N ASP A 242 19.53 -5.08 33.06
CA ASP A 242 19.82 -4.22 34.19
C ASP A 242 18.71 -3.18 34.40
N GLN A 243 18.51 -2.77 35.65
CA GLN A 243 17.63 -1.68 36.09
C GLN A 243 16.22 -1.75 35.46
N LEU A 244 15.41 -2.72 35.92
CA LEU A 244 14.00 -2.83 35.53
C LEU A 244 13.12 -1.97 36.45
N GLU A 245 12.38 -1.04 35.86
CA GLU A 245 11.58 -0.05 36.58
C GLU A 245 10.15 0.05 36.03
N LEU A 246 9.23 0.45 36.91
CA LEU A 246 7.95 1.04 36.52
C LEU A 246 8.05 2.55 36.59
N GLU A 247 7.45 3.21 35.61
CA GLU A 247 7.38 4.65 35.51
C GLU A 247 5.95 5.10 35.24
N ARG A 248 5.65 6.32 35.70
CA ARG A 248 4.43 7.04 35.35
C ARG A 248 4.81 8.23 34.49
N VAL A 249 4.25 8.28 33.29
CA VAL A 249 4.40 9.40 32.35
C VAL A 249 3.05 9.88 31.84
N ASP A 250 3.05 11.01 31.13
CA ASP A 250 1.91 11.39 30.29
C ASP A 250 1.81 10.41 29.11
N PRO A 251 0.76 9.58 29.00
CA PRO A 251 0.71 8.49 28.03
C PRO A 251 0.42 8.99 26.61
N ASP A 252 0.82 8.20 25.61
CA ASP A 252 0.40 8.43 24.23
C ASP A 252 -1.12 8.29 24.05
N LYS A 253 -1.68 9.04 23.10
CA LYS A 253 -3.01 8.72 22.59
C LYS A 253 -2.92 7.47 21.72
N ILE A 254 -3.74 6.47 22.03
CA ILE A 254 -3.70 5.15 21.40
C ILE A 254 -5.01 4.74 20.73
N GLU A 255 -6.13 5.42 21.02
CA GLU A 255 -7.46 5.01 20.54
C GLU A 255 -8.35 6.22 20.24
N GLY A 256 -9.27 6.05 19.30
CA GLY A 256 -10.37 6.98 19.02
C GLY A 256 -10.11 7.90 17.83
N TRP A 257 -11.19 8.47 17.31
CA TRP A 257 -11.19 9.28 16.09
C TRP A 257 -10.75 10.73 16.31
N ASP A 258 -10.88 11.29 17.51
CA ASP A 258 -10.44 12.64 17.83
C ASP A 258 -8.91 12.77 17.75
N VAL A 259 -8.39 13.90 17.26
CA VAL A 259 -6.95 14.15 17.18
C VAL A 259 -6.34 14.20 18.58
N TRP A 260 -5.12 13.66 18.72
CA TRP A 260 -4.32 13.76 19.93
C TRP A 260 -4.34 15.19 20.50
N PRO A 261 -4.79 15.37 21.77
CA PRO A 261 -4.78 16.65 22.44
C PRO A 261 -3.48 17.45 22.23
N GLY A 262 -3.63 18.73 21.88
CA GLY A 262 -2.50 19.63 21.67
C GLY A 262 -1.76 19.46 20.34
N ARG A 263 -2.31 18.68 19.39
CA ARG A 263 -1.73 18.48 18.06
C ARG A 263 -2.66 18.91 16.93
N ILE A 264 -2.06 19.10 15.76
CA ILE A 264 -2.73 19.23 14.47
C ILE A 264 -2.35 17.99 13.68
N SER A 265 -3.34 17.25 13.14
CA SER A 265 -3.16 16.09 12.27
C SER A 265 -3.14 16.53 10.81
N TYR A 266 -2.08 16.21 10.08
CA TYR A 266 -1.83 16.65 8.70
C TYR A 266 -0.92 15.64 7.98
N SER A 267 -0.80 15.75 6.66
CA SER A 267 0.15 14.93 5.89
C SER A 267 1.59 15.38 6.18
N HIS A 268 2.36 14.56 6.87
CA HIS A 268 3.73 14.88 7.29
C HIS A 268 4.71 15.01 6.12
N THR A 269 4.47 14.29 5.03
CA THR A 269 5.29 14.42 3.80
C THR A 269 4.96 15.70 3.04
N GLY A 270 3.69 16.10 3.06
CA GLY A 270 3.18 17.28 2.38
C GLY A 270 1.94 17.03 1.54
N TYR A 271 1.59 18.02 0.73
CA TYR A 271 0.43 18.02 -0.15
C TYR A 271 0.83 18.37 -1.58
N GLN A 272 0.22 17.70 -2.56
CA GLN A 272 0.42 18.09 -3.95
C GLN A 272 -0.13 19.48 -4.24
N THR A 273 0.55 20.22 -5.11
CA THR A 273 0.20 21.61 -5.48
C THR A 273 -1.29 21.77 -5.82
N GLY A 274 -1.86 20.87 -6.62
CA GLY A 274 -3.26 20.94 -7.05
C GLY A 274 -4.26 20.26 -6.13
N ALA A 275 -3.79 19.46 -5.16
CA ALA A 275 -4.63 18.67 -4.27
C ALA A 275 -5.46 19.52 -3.31
N GLN A 276 -6.52 18.90 -2.78
CA GLN A 276 -7.18 19.40 -1.57
C GLN A 276 -6.18 19.28 -0.41
N LYS A 277 -6.12 20.30 0.45
CA LYS A 277 -5.16 20.37 1.55
C LYS A 277 -5.90 20.69 2.83
N THR A 278 -6.01 19.70 3.71
CA THR A 278 -6.69 19.87 4.98
C THR A 278 -5.90 19.29 6.13
N ALA A 279 -5.96 19.99 7.27
CA ALA A 279 -5.52 19.49 8.55
C ALA A 279 -6.68 19.43 9.52
N VAL A 280 -6.57 18.56 10.53
CA VAL A 280 -7.64 18.25 11.49
C VAL A 280 -7.11 18.47 12.89
N ALA A 281 -7.94 19.01 13.77
CA ALA A 281 -7.66 19.14 15.19
C ALA A 281 -8.93 18.96 16.02
N ASN A 282 -8.76 18.89 17.34
CA ASN A 282 -9.84 18.85 18.30
C ASN A 282 -9.52 19.77 19.49
N ASN A 283 -10.56 20.45 20.00
CA ASN A 283 -10.51 21.25 21.22
C ASN A 283 -9.45 22.37 21.23
N ILE A 284 -9.06 22.89 20.06
CA ILE A 284 -8.23 24.08 19.94
C ILE A 284 -9.09 25.32 20.23
N LYS A 285 -8.59 26.22 21.09
CA LYS A 285 -9.31 27.46 21.49
C LYS A 285 -9.31 28.54 20.41
N ALA A 286 -8.36 28.50 19.47
CA ALA A 286 -8.25 29.47 18.39
C ALA A 286 -9.46 29.40 17.45
N THR A 287 -9.84 30.55 16.90
CA THR A 287 -10.94 30.67 15.93
C THR A 287 -10.44 30.63 14.48
N ASP A 288 -9.17 30.95 14.29
CA ASP A 288 -8.47 31.02 13.01
C ASP A 288 -7.16 30.23 13.07
N PHE A 289 -6.66 29.86 11.90
CA PHE A 289 -5.36 29.24 11.72
C PHE A 289 -4.55 30.04 10.68
N LYS A 290 -3.23 29.91 10.77
CA LYS A 290 -2.26 30.51 9.86
C LYS A 290 -1.47 29.43 9.14
N LEU A 291 -1.19 29.65 7.86
CA LEU A 291 -0.16 28.93 7.12
C LEU A 291 1.05 29.85 6.98
N ILE A 292 2.20 29.42 7.46
CA ILE A 292 3.42 30.23 7.54
C ILE A 292 4.51 29.57 6.69
N ASP A 293 5.13 30.33 5.81
CA ASP A 293 6.31 29.90 5.06
C ASP A 293 7.50 29.77 6.02
N GLN A 294 8.05 28.56 6.11
CA GLN A 294 9.10 28.25 7.07
C GLN A 294 10.40 29.01 6.78
N THR A 295 10.65 29.40 5.52
CA THR A 295 11.93 29.96 5.08
C THR A 295 12.10 31.40 5.52
N ASN A 296 11.03 32.18 5.47
CA ASN A 296 11.06 33.63 5.71
C ASN A 296 10.10 34.10 6.83
N GLY A 297 9.28 33.19 7.38
CA GLY A 297 8.28 33.51 8.42
C GLY A 297 7.06 34.27 7.91
N GLU A 298 6.86 34.37 6.60
CA GLU A 298 5.71 35.03 5.98
C GLU A 298 4.42 34.26 6.28
N ILE A 299 3.41 34.94 6.79
CA ILE A 299 2.05 34.39 6.90
C ILE A 299 1.42 34.43 5.50
N VAL A 300 1.36 33.28 4.83
CA VAL A 300 0.84 33.15 3.46
C VAL A 300 -0.69 33.06 3.46
N LEU A 301 -1.27 32.56 4.55
CA LEU A 301 -2.71 32.44 4.70
C LEU A 301 -3.15 32.65 6.14
N THR A 302 -4.32 33.26 6.34
CA THR A 302 -5.06 33.23 7.61
C THR A 302 -6.54 32.98 7.30
N LYS A 303 -7.11 31.92 7.88
CA LYS A 303 -8.51 31.52 7.65
C LYS A 303 -9.20 31.05 8.92
N PRO A 304 -10.52 31.17 9.02
CA PRO A 304 -11.27 30.59 10.12
C PRO A 304 -11.14 29.06 10.13
N ILE A 305 -11.14 28.49 11.33
CA ILE A 305 -11.21 27.05 11.54
C ILE A 305 -12.67 26.61 11.38
N ALA A 306 -12.93 25.64 10.51
CA ALA A 306 -14.28 25.12 10.29
C ALA A 306 -14.61 24.01 11.29
N ASN A 307 -15.79 24.05 11.90
CA ASN A 307 -16.29 22.92 12.69
C ASN A 307 -17.06 21.96 11.78
N VAL A 308 -16.62 20.70 11.73
CA VAL A 308 -17.23 19.64 10.92
C VAL A 308 -17.67 18.52 11.84
N SER A 309 -18.96 18.17 11.82
CA SER A 309 -19.50 17.02 12.54
C SER A 309 -19.86 15.91 11.55
N SER A 310 -19.52 14.68 11.91
CA SER A 310 -19.76 13.47 11.12
C SER A 310 -20.16 12.31 12.03
N HIS A 311 -20.31 11.12 11.46
CA HIS A 311 -20.58 9.91 12.21
C HIS A 311 -19.50 9.61 13.29
N ILE A 312 -18.24 9.94 13.01
CA ILE A 312 -17.11 9.63 13.90
C ILE A 312 -16.78 10.73 14.92
N GLY A 313 -17.55 11.82 14.96
CA GLY A 313 -17.41 12.88 15.96
C GLY A 313 -17.45 14.29 15.39
N SER A 314 -16.97 15.25 16.17
CA SER A 314 -16.86 16.66 15.77
C SER A 314 -15.41 17.09 15.74
N PHE A 315 -15.02 17.81 14.69
CA PHE A 315 -13.64 18.13 14.36
C PHE A 315 -13.50 19.60 13.97
N GLN A 316 -12.29 20.12 14.18
CA GLN A 316 -11.86 21.41 13.69
C GLN A 316 -10.98 21.21 12.45
N VAL A 317 -11.44 21.69 11.30
CA VAL A 317 -10.80 21.48 9.99
C VAL A 317 -10.19 22.79 9.49
N MET A 318 -8.93 22.71 9.07
CA MET A 318 -8.16 23.80 8.50
C MET A 318 -7.97 23.52 7.01
N ASP A 319 -8.68 24.26 6.14
CA ASP A 319 -8.60 24.10 4.68
C ASP A 319 -7.80 25.25 4.04
N PHE A 320 -6.63 24.89 3.51
CA PHE A 320 -5.68 25.77 2.84
C PHE A 320 -5.43 25.36 1.39
N SER A 321 -6.42 24.72 0.76
CA SER A 321 -6.32 24.19 -0.62
C SER A 321 -5.98 25.26 -1.67
N GLU A 322 -6.36 26.52 -1.43
CA GLU A 322 -6.07 27.68 -2.29
C GLU A 322 -4.58 28.03 -2.39
N VAL A 323 -3.76 27.59 -1.42
CA VAL A 323 -2.32 27.79 -1.47
C VAL A 323 -1.70 26.75 -2.40
N ARG A 324 -1.19 27.24 -3.53
CA ARG A 324 -0.53 26.45 -4.57
C ARG A 324 0.95 26.79 -4.77
N ARG A 325 1.49 27.73 -3.98
CA ARG A 325 2.90 28.14 -4.07
C ARG A 325 3.78 27.01 -3.51
N PRO A 326 4.72 26.43 -4.30
CA PRO A 326 5.63 25.44 -3.77
C PRO A 326 6.48 25.99 -2.62
N GLY A 327 6.74 25.19 -1.59
CA GLY A 327 7.51 25.61 -0.42
C GLY A 327 7.37 24.69 0.79
N SER A 328 8.08 25.03 1.86
CA SER A 328 7.96 24.39 3.18
C SER A 328 7.13 25.28 4.11
N TYR A 329 6.15 24.69 4.78
CA TYR A 329 5.16 25.43 5.56
C TYR A 329 4.94 24.82 6.94
N ILE A 330 4.48 25.66 7.87
CA ILE A 330 3.92 25.23 9.15
C ILE A 330 2.49 25.75 9.30
N LEU A 331 1.65 25.00 10.00
CA LEU A 331 0.33 25.43 10.44
C LEU A 331 0.41 25.91 11.89
N GLN A 332 -0.24 27.04 12.19
CA GLN A 332 -0.35 27.58 13.54
C GLN A 332 -1.81 27.88 13.86
N ALA A 333 -2.31 27.39 15.00
CA ALA A 333 -3.65 27.66 15.52
C ALA A 333 -3.57 27.95 17.04
N GLY A 334 -3.54 29.23 17.40
CA GLY A 334 -3.24 29.65 18.77
C GLY A 334 -1.81 29.24 19.15
N GLU A 335 -1.68 28.51 20.26
CA GLU A 335 -0.38 28.00 20.75
C GLU A 335 0.05 26.69 20.08
N VAL A 336 -0.83 26.04 19.30
CA VAL A 336 -0.54 24.75 18.65
C VAL A 336 0.08 25.00 17.28
N THR A 337 1.24 24.37 17.02
CA THR A 337 1.97 24.47 15.75
C THR A 337 2.30 23.07 15.20
N SER A 338 2.20 22.88 13.89
CA SER A 338 2.64 21.64 13.23
C SER A 338 4.16 21.58 13.10
N GLN A 339 4.72 20.40 12.81
CA GLN A 339 6.06 20.35 12.21
C GLN A 339 6.00 20.79 10.74
N PRO A 340 7.15 21.14 10.12
CA PRO A 340 7.19 21.54 8.73
C PRO A 340 6.72 20.45 7.75
N PHE A 341 6.02 20.84 6.70
CA PHE A 341 5.61 19.98 5.59
C PHE A 341 5.70 20.73 4.26
N ARG A 342 5.74 19.98 3.15
CA ARG A 342 5.85 20.57 1.80
C ARG A 342 4.49 20.81 1.16
N ILE A 343 4.38 21.87 0.38
CA ILE A 343 3.43 21.93 -0.74
C ILE A 343 4.29 21.91 -1.99
N ASP A 344 4.15 20.89 -2.83
CA ASP A 344 4.98 20.74 -4.03
C ASP A 344 4.32 19.81 -5.06
N ALA A 345 4.81 19.78 -6.29
CA ALA A 345 4.36 18.84 -7.31
C ALA A 345 4.87 17.41 -7.05
N ASP A 346 5.98 17.24 -6.32
CA ASP A 346 6.72 15.98 -6.19
C ASP A 346 6.68 15.36 -4.77
N VAL A 347 5.72 15.75 -3.92
CA VAL A 347 5.74 15.38 -2.47
C VAL A 347 5.85 13.88 -2.21
N TYR A 348 5.34 13.04 -3.10
CA TYR A 348 5.40 11.59 -2.96
C TYR A 348 6.68 10.94 -3.52
N GLU A 349 7.51 11.66 -4.29
CA GLU A 349 8.73 11.10 -4.88
C GLU A 349 9.68 10.56 -3.79
N ARG A 350 9.85 11.30 -2.69
CA ARG A 350 10.66 10.85 -1.54
C ARG A 350 10.15 9.52 -0.98
N THR A 351 8.84 9.33 -0.93
CA THR A 351 8.23 8.08 -0.43
C THR A 351 8.45 6.92 -1.40
N LEU A 352 8.51 7.17 -2.72
CA LEU A 352 8.86 6.16 -3.72
C LEU A 352 10.30 5.68 -3.56
N TRP A 353 11.25 6.62 -3.41
CA TRP A 353 12.64 6.26 -3.15
C TRP A 353 12.81 5.40 -1.89
N LYS A 354 12.04 5.73 -0.83
CA LYS A 354 12.03 4.94 0.40
C LYS A 354 11.38 3.57 0.21
N ALA A 355 10.27 3.47 -0.51
CA ALA A 355 9.66 2.19 -0.84
C ALA A 355 10.60 1.28 -1.66
N LEU A 356 11.34 1.86 -2.62
CA LEU A 356 12.37 1.15 -3.38
C LEU A 356 13.58 0.75 -2.52
N ASN A 357 13.92 1.54 -1.49
CA ASN A 357 14.90 1.15 -0.49
C ASN A 357 14.42 -0.04 0.35
N PHE A 358 13.16 -0.03 0.78
CA PHE A 358 12.58 -1.16 1.50
C PHE A 358 12.61 -2.44 0.65
N PHE A 359 12.17 -2.40 -0.61
CA PHE A 359 12.29 -3.57 -1.50
C PHE A 359 13.73 -4.00 -1.71
N TYR A 360 14.68 -3.06 -1.81
CA TYR A 360 16.10 -3.42 -1.86
C TYR A 360 16.54 -4.17 -0.60
N ALA A 361 16.13 -3.70 0.58
CA ALA A 361 16.48 -4.32 1.85
C ALA A 361 15.83 -5.70 2.07
N GLU A 362 14.68 -5.98 1.43
CA GLU A 362 14.00 -7.27 1.50
C GLU A 362 14.40 -8.28 0.41
N ARG A 363 15.42 -7.99 -0.40
CA ARG A 363 15.83 -8.88 -1.50
C ARG A 363 16.35 -10.22 -0.97
N CYS A 364 15.57 -11.28 -1.12
CA CYS A 364 15.99 -12.62 -0.77
C CYS A 364 17.15 -13.10 -1.65
N GLY A 365 18.20 -13.68 -1.08
CA GLY A 365 19.32 -14.24 -1.83
C GLY A 365 20.29 -13.19 -2.38
N ALA A 366 20.13 -11.91 -2.01
CA ALA A 366 21.16 -10.89 -2.15
C ALA A 366 21.86 -10.66 -0.79
N GLU A 367 23.10 -10.21 -0.82
CA GLU A 367 23.74 -9.61 0.34
C GLU A 367 23.32 -8.15 0.43
N ILE A 368 22.76 -7.76 1.59
CA ILE A 368 22.32 -6.40 1.87
C ILE A 368 23.11 -5.87 3.07
N PRO A 369 24.00 -4.87 2.86
CA PRO A 369 24.84 -4.31 3.90
C PRO A 369 24.04 -3.89 5.13
N GLY A 370 24.46 -4.35 6.30
CA GLY A 370 23.84 -4.01 7.58
C GLY A 370 22.46 -4.63 7.85
N VAL A 371 21.90 -5.42 6.91
CA VAL A 371 20.56 -6.02 7.05
C VAL A 371 20.65 -7.55 7.10
N HIS A 372 21.22 -8.18 6.06
CA HIS A 372 21.41 -9.64 6.02
C HIS A 372 22.44 -10.07 4.95
N GLY A 373 23.05 -11.25 5.16
CA GLY A 373 23.87 -11.93 4.14
C GLY A 373 23.03 -12.64 3.06
N VAL A 374 23.68 -13.41 2.19
CA VAL A 374 22.98 -14.21 1.15
C VAL A 374 22.20 -15.37 1.78
N CYS A 375 20.87 -15.27 1.77
CA CYS A 375 19.95 -16.27 2.33
C CYS A 375 19.39 -17.29 1.30
N HIS A 376 18.83 -18.39 1.82
CA HIS A 376 17.99 -19.37 1.11
C HIS A 376 18.63 -20.08 -0.09
N ARG A 377 19.93 -20.35 -0.06
CA ARG A 377 20.61 -21.15 -1.11
C ARG A 377 20.26 -22.64 -1.06
N ASP A 378 19.61 -23.06 0.01
CA ASP A 378 19.14 -24.40 0.35
C ASP A 378 17.62 -24.56 0.24
N TRP A 379 16.86 -23.46 0.18
CA TRP A 379 15.42 -23.52 0.03
C TRP A 379 15.04 -23.95 -1.39
N THR A 380 14.43 -25.12 -1.51
CA THR A 380 14.07 -25.70 -2.80
C THR A 380 12.56 -25.76 -3.04
N CYS A 381 12.18 -25.83 -4.32
CA CYS A 381 10.86 -26.25 -4.77
C CYS A 381 10.97 -27.53 -5.59
N VAL A 382 10.07 -28.48 -5.36
CA VAL A 382 10.09 -29.83 -5.95
C VAL A 382 8.93 -30.02 -6.92
N HIS A 383 9.21 -30.67 -8.06
CA HIS A 383 8.24 -31.11 -9.05
C HIS A 383 8.67 -32.46 -9.63
N GLY A 384 8.04 -33.55 -9.17
CA GLY A 384 8.47 -34.91 -9.52
C GLY A 384 9.89 -35.21 -9.03
N ASP A 385 10.76 -35.63 -9.94
CA ASP A 385 12.19 -35.87 -9.70
C ASP A 385 13.05 -34.59 -9.80
N LYS A 386 12.45 -33.48 -10.26
CA LYS A 386 13.13 -32.19 -10.44
C LYS A 386 13.06 -31.35 -9.16
N ARG A 387 14.10 -30.55 -8.95
CA ARG A 387 14.17 -29.55 -7.88
C ARG A 387 14.85 -28.29 -8.39
N MET A 388 14.50 -27.15 -7.80
CA MET A 388 15.15 -25.87 -8.05
C MET A 388 15.31 -25.08 -6.76
N ILE A 389 16.36 -24.28 -6.66
CA ILE A 389 16.55 -23.30 -5.58
C ILE A 389 15.66 -22.09 -5.85
N ILE A 390 14.97 -21.59 -4.83
CA ILE A 390 13.95 -20.55 -4.98
C ILE A 390 14.30 -19.21 -4.34
N ASN A 391 15.54 -18.96 -3.95
CA ASN A 391 15.97 -17.61 -3.53
C ASN A 391 15.76 -16.55 -4.63
N GLY A 392 15.93 -15.26 -4.32
CA GLY A 392 15.56 -14.14 -5.21
C GLY A 392 14.20 -13.56 -4.83
N GLY A 393 13.72 -12.54 -5.56
CA GLY A 393 12.46 -11.89 -5.19
C GLY A 393 12.57 -11.22 -3.83
N TRP A 394 11.48 -11.17 -3.07
CA TRP A 394 11.45 -10.49 -1.77
C TRP A 394 10.90 -11.39 -0.66
N HIS A 395 11.40 -11.22 0.55
CA HIS A 395 10.70 -11.71 1.74
C HIS A 395 9.34 -11.01 1.86
N ASP A 396 8.31 -11.68 2.37
CA ASP A 396 6.95 -11.17 2.42
C ASP A 396 6.76 -10.10 3.50
N ALA A 397 7.34 -10.32 4.69
CA ALA A 397 6.95 -9.59 5.89
C ALA A 397 8.10 -9.52 6.91
N GLY A 398 7.77 -9.41 8.20
CA GLY A 398 8.71 -9.60 9.31
C GLY A 398 9.27 -11.03 9.42
N ASP A 399 8.88 -11.93 8.50
CA ASP A 399 9.42 -13.27 8.31
C ASP A 399 10.08 -13.41 6.92
N LEU A 400 10.59 -14.61 6.63
CA LEU A 400 11.38 -14.89 5.44
C LEU A 400 10.55 -15.59 4.34
N THR A 401 9.22 -15.61 4.46
CA THR A 401 8.28 -16.21 3.50
C THR A 401 8.42 -15.58 2.13
N GLN A 402 8.24 -16.35 1.05
CA GLN A 402 8.27 -15.83 -0.32
C GLN A 402 7.29 -16.55 -1.24
N GLY A 403 6.80 -15.87 -2.28
CA GLY A 403 5.84 -16.45 -3.21
C GLY A 403 5.47 -15.55 -4.38
N ILE A 404 4.90 -16.16 -5.42
CA ILE A 404 4.46 -15.48 -6.65
C ILE A 404 3.38 -14.44 -6.38
N GLU A 405 2.57 -14.64 -5.34
CA GLU A 405 1.55 -13.66 -4.96
C GLU A 405 2.16 -12.32 -4.55
N ASN A 406 3.26 -12.33 -3.79
CA ASN A 406 3.92 -11.11 -3.32
C ASN A 406 4.85 -10.55 -4.40
N THR A 407 5.80 -11.35 -4.85
CA THR A 407 6.80 -10.95 -5.84
C THR A 407 6.14 -10.56 -7.15
N GLY A 408 5.09 -11.27 -7.58
CA GLY A 408 4.35 -10.95 -8.80
C GLY A 408 3.64 -9.61 -8.73
N GLU A 409 2.95 -9.30 -7.62
CA GLU A 409 2.26 -8.01 -7.44
C GLU A 409 3.25 -6.84 -7.39
N ILE A 410 4.35 -6.96 -6.63
CA ILE A 410 5.43 -5.96 -6.57
C ILE A 410 5.98 -5.71 -7.98
N THR A 411 6.33 -6.79 -8.69
CA THR A 411 6.92 -6.69 -10.03
C THR A 411 5.97 -6.03 -11.03
N TYR A 412 4.69 -6.39 -11.00
CA TYR A 412 3.67 -5.79 -11.87
C TYR A 412 3.50 -4.30 -11.59
N GLY A 413 3.41 -3.93 -10.30
CA GLY A 413 3.31 -2.54 -9.86
C GLY A 413 4.52 -1.70 -10.31
N LEU A 414 5.74 -2.24 -10.15
CA LEU A 414 6.98 -1.57 -10.57
C LEU A 414 7.05 -1.39 -12.10
N PHE A 415 6.75 -2.42 -12.89
CA PHE A 415 6.71 -2.26 -14.35
C PHE A 415 5.61 -1.30 -14.81
N SER A 416 4.45 -1.29 -14.12
CA SER A 416 3.37 -0.35 -14.40
C SER A 416 3.78 1.10 -14.14
N LEU A 417 4.52 1.36 -13.05
CA LEU A 417 5.09 2.66 -12.76
C LEU A 417 6.20 3.02 -13.76
N ALA A 418 7.09 2.08 -14.11
CA ALA A 418 8.14 2.30 -15.10
C ALA A 418 7.59 2.66 -16.48
N GLU A 419 6.53 2.00 -16.94
CA GLU A 419 5.85 2.31 -18.21
C GLU A 419 5.36 3.76 -18.23
N GLN A 420 4.80 4.24 -17.11
CA GLN A 420 4.33 5.62 -16.99
C GLN A 420 5.48 6.63 -16.87
N LEU A 421 6.49 6.36 -16.05
CA LEU A 421 7.67 7.23 -15.92
C LEU A 421 8.37 7.40 -17.27
N LYS A 422 8.48 6.31 -18.06
CA LYS A 422 9.01 6.36 -19.43
C LYS A 422 8.16 7.22 -20.35
N LEU A 423 6.83 7.09 -20.28
CA LEU A 423 5.90 7.91 -21.08
C LEU A 423 6.04 9.40 -20.76
N ARG A 424 6.23 9.73 -19.48
CA ARG A 424 6.32 11.12 -19.02
C ARG A 424 7.71 11.73 -19.19
N GLY A 425 8.78 10.95 -19.09
CA GLY A 425 10.16 11.38 -19.34
C GLY A 425 10.67 12.50 -18.42
N ASP A 426 10.04 12.73 -17.27
CA ASP A 426 10.35 13.80 -16.32
C ASP A 426 11.20 13.36 -15.12
N HIS A 427 11.25 12.05 -14.80
CA HIS A 427 12.06 11.49 -13.71
C HIS A 427 12.94 10.30 -14.17
N PRO A 428 13.99 10.54 -14.98
CA PRO A 428 14.82 9.46 -15.54
C PRO A 428 15.54 8.62 -14.48
N ASP A 429 16.05 9.23 -13.40
CA ASP A 429 16.77 8.50 -12.35
C ASP A 429 15.83 7.56 -11.57
N LEU A 430 14.62 8.03 -11.27
CA LEU A 430 13.58 7.21 -10.65
C LEU A 430 13.15 6.08 -11.58
N TYR A 431 13.00 6.34 -12.89
CA TYR A 431 12.68 5.31 -13.89
C TYR A 431 13.70 4.17 -13.88
N GLU A 432 15.00 4.49 -13.93
CA GLU A 432 16.07 3.48 -13.91
C GLU A 432 16.07 2.70 -12.59
N ARG A 433 15.84 3.37 -11.46
CA ARG A 433 15.75 2.70 -10.15
C ARG A 433 14.55 1.75 -10.06
N VAL A 434 13.37 2.19 -10.51
CA VAL A 434 12.16 1.36 -10.55
C VAL A 434 12.38 0.16 -11.47
N LEU A 435 13.00 0.37 -12.63
CA LEU A 435 13.30 -0.68 -13.59
C LEU A 435 14.31 -1.71 -13.05
N GLU A 436 15.30 -1.27 -12.26
CA GLU A 436 16.23 -2.15 -11.56
C GLU A 436 15.50 -3.12 -10.62
N GLU A 437 14.64 -2.61 -9.73
CA GLU A 437 13.85 -3.47 -8.83
C GLU A 437 12.84 -4.34 -9.61
N ALA A 438 12.21 -3.81 -10.66
CA ALA A 438 11.28 -4.58 -11.49
C ALA A 438 11.98 -5.79 -12.15
N ARG A 439 13.22 -5.62 -12.62
CA ARG A 439 14.01 -6.70 -13.21
C ARG A 439 14.42 -7.76 -12.18
N TRP A 440 14.70 -7.35 -10.94
CA TRP A 440 14.96 -8.29 -9.84
C TRP A 440 13.76 -9.23 -9.60
N GLY A 441 12.56 -8.67 -9.54
CA GLY A 441 11.33 -9.44 -9.41
C GLY A 441 11.04 -10.36 -10.61
N LEU A 442 11.24 -9.86 -11.84
CA LEU A 442 11.07 -10.66 -13.06
C LEU A 442 12.01 -11.87 -13.12
N ASP A 443 13.26 -11.70 -12.68
CA ASP A 443 14.22 -12.80 -12.59
C ASP A 443 13.66 -13.93 -11.72
N TRP A 444 13.11 -13.60 -10.55
CA TRP A 444 12.49 -14.61 -9.68
C TRP A 444 11.24 -15.25 -10.28
N VAL A 445 10.34 -14.46 -10.88
CA VAL A 445 9.10 -14.97 -11.52
C VAL A 445 9.42 -16.01 -12.59
N THR A 446 10.40 -15.70 -13.46
CA THR A 446 10.80 -16.60 -14.55
C THR A 446 11.65 -17.77 -14.03
N LYS A 447 12.54 -17.55 -13.05
CA LYS A 447 13.39 -18.58 -12.44
C LYS A 447 12.58 -19.65 -11.73
N THR A 448 11.43 -19.32 -11.11
CA THR A 448 10.68 -20.26 -10.27
C THR A 448 9.63 -21.10 -11.01
N SER A 449 9.68 -21.11 -12.35
CA SER A 449 8.85 -21.95 -13.23
C SER A 449 9.60 -23.20 -13.72
N PHE A 450 8.93 -24.35 -13.72
CA PHE A 450 9.45 -25.59 -14.34
C PHE A 450 9.20 -25.68 -15.85
N GLY A 451 8.50 -24.69 -16.44
CA GLY A 451 8.22 -24.59 -17.87
C GLY A 451 7.06 -25.44 -18.39
N ASP A 452 6.36 -26.17 -17.51
CA ASP A 452 5.20 -27.02 -17.82
C ASP A 452 3.92 -26.58 -17.06
N GLY A 453 3.91 -25.33 -16.59
CA GLY A 453 2.84 -24.73 -15.81
C GLY A 453 2.95 -24.94 -14.30
N TYR A 454 3.85 -25.81 -13.84
CA TYR A 454 4.17 -25.95 -12.42
C TYR A 454 5.23 -24.92 -12.01
N ARG A 455 4.99 -24.24 -10.89
CA ARG A 455 5.92 -23.25 -10.32
C ARG A 455 5.83 -23.21 -8.80
N ASN A 456 6.75 -22.48 -8.16
CA ASN A 456 6.59 -22.14 -6.76
C ASN A 456 5.36 -21.22 -6.56
N GLY A 457 4.33 -21.72 -5.87
CA GLY A 457 3.13 -20.95 -5.55
C GLY A 457 3.23 -20.15 -4.25
N GLY A 458 4.21 -20.44 -3.40
CA GLY A 458 4.37 -19.85 -2.08
C GLY A 458 5.07 -20.80 -1.11
N SER A 459 6.00 -20.25 -0.34
CA SER A 459 6.87 -20.98 0.57
C SER A 459 7.00 -20.20 1.87
N ILE A 460 6.68 -20.83 3.00
CA ILE A 460 6.70 -20.21 4.33
C ILE A 460 8.03 -20.51 5.01
N SER A 461 8.71 -19.47 5.52
CA SER A 461 9.89 -19.62 6.37
C SER A 461 10.00 -18.46 7.33
N SER A 462 10.44 -18.72 8.56
CA SER A 462 10.93 -17.70 9.49
C SER A 462 12.31 -18.11 10.05
N ARG A 463 13.06 -18.92 9.29
CA ARG A 463 14.32 -19.54 9.74
C ARG A 463 15.52 -18.90 9.10
N ARG A 464 16.54 -18.67 9.92
CA ARG A 464 17.91 -18.45 9.46
C ARG A 464 18.52 -19.83 9.23
N THR A 465 18.96 -20.10 8.00
CA THR A 465 19.52 -21.40 7.62
C THR A 465 21.03 -21.30 7.38
N ASN A 466 21.70 -22.44 7.48
CA ASN A 466 23.13 -22.53 7.23
C ASN A 466 23.49 -22.58 5.72
N ASN A 467 22.49 -22.58 4.83
CA ASN A 467 22.64 -22.68 3.37
C ASN A 467 23.22 -24.02 2.88
N ILE A 468 23.10 -25.11 3.64
CA ILE A 468 23.61 -26.44 3.30
C ILE A 468 22.42 -27.37 3.07
N MET A 469 22.25 -27.78 1.80
CA MET A 469 21.24 -28.80 1.46
C MET A 469 21.64 -30.18 2.02
N GLY A 470 20.65 -30.85 2.59
CA GLY A 470 20.68 -32.22 3.10
C GLY A 470 20.71 -32.35 4.63
N ASP A 471 20.45 -31.28 5.38
CA ASP A 471 20.59 -31.30 6.85
C ASP A 471 19.33 -30.90 7.64
N PHE A 472 19.50 -30.36 8.85
CA PHE A 472 18.48 -30.24 9.87
C PHE A 472 17.54 -29.05 9.68
N ASP A 473 17.88 -28.03 8.88
CA ASP A 473 17.08 -26.81 8.73
C ASP A 473 16.34 -26.69 7.37
N ASP A 474 16.60 -27.61 6.45
CA ASP A 474 16.02 -27.65 5.12
C ASP A 474 14.49 -27.65 5.09
N ILE A 475 13.95 -26.90 4.13
CA ILE A 475 12.54 -26.95 3.75
C ILE A 475 12.41 -27.01 2.23
N ALA A 476 11.47 -27.85 1.77
CA ALA A 476 11.12 -27.96 0.35
C ALA A 476 9.67 -27.57 0.12
N ALA A 477 9.45 -26.58 -0.76
CA ALA A 477 8.14 -26.27 -1.31
C ALA A 477 7.74 -27.31 -2.37
N THR A 478 6.44 -27.45 -2.59
CA THR A 478 5.91 -28.29 -3.69
C THR A 478 5.34 -27.40 -4.78
N ALA A 479 5.78 -27.61 -6.02
CA ALA A 479 5.31 -26.84 -7.15
C ALA A 479 3.82 -27.09 -7.39
N ARG A 480 3.11 -26.05 -7.84
CA ARG A 480 1.68 -26.13 -8.17
C ARG A 480 1.44 -25.56 -9.56
N ASN A 481 0.50 -26.17 -10.28
CA ASN A 481 -0.06 -25.60 -11.51
C ASN A 481 -1.43 -24.99 -11.18
N SER A 482 -1.41 -23.73 -10.76
CA SER A 482 -2.62 -22.98 -10.42
C SER A 482 -2.90 -21.91 -11.49
N PRO A 483 -4.15 -21.81 -11.98
CA PRO A 483 -4.53 -20.75 -12.92
C PRO A 483 -4.21 -19.35 -12.41
N MET A 484 -4.44 -19.09 -11.12
CA MET A 484 -4.16 -17.78 -10.52
C MET A 484 -2.68 -17.42 -10.64
N THR A 485 -1.79 -18.31 -10.20
CA THR A 485 -0.35 -18.04 -10.19
C THR A 485 0.23 -17.93 -11.60
N ASN A 486 -0.30 -18.72 -12.54
CA ASN A 486 0.10 -18.66 -13.93
C ASN A 486 -0.39 -17.39 -14.64
N PHE A 487 -1.61 -16.90 -14.35
CA PHE A 487 -2.04 -15.59 -14.86
C PHE A 487 -1.29 -14.42 -14.21
N GLN A 488 -0.90 -14.52 -12.93
CA GLN A 488 -0.05 -13.52 -12.29
C GLN A 488 1.31 -13.41 -12.99
N ALA A 489 1.96 -14.55 -13.22
CA ALA A 489 3.22 -14.58 -13.95
C ALA A 489 3.07 -14.07 -15.40
N ALA A 490 2.05 -14.53 -16.13
CA ALA A 490 1.80 -14.09 -17.49
C ALA A 490 1.58 -12.57 -17.60
N ALA A 491 0.90 -11.95 -16.62
CA ALA A 491 0.73 -10.51 -16.57
C ALA A 491 2.08 -9.79 -16.39
N VAL A 492 2.89 -10.22 -15.40
CA VAL A 492 4.22 -9.66 -15.12
C VAL A 492 5.15 -9.77 -16.33
N GLU A 493 5.20 -10.95 -16.94
CA GLU A 493 6.07 -11.23 -18.06
C GLU A 493 5.63 -10.46 -19.32
N ALA A 494 4.33 -10.31 -19.55
CA ALA A 494 3.80 -9.55 -20.68
C ALA A 494 4.05 -8.05 -20.56
N ILE A 495 3.85 -7.44 -19.38
CA ILE A 495 4.19 -6.02 -19.18
C ILE A 495 5.71 -5.80 -19.26
N ALA A 496 6.50 -6.69 -18.66
CA ALA A 496 7.96 -6.64 -18.75
C ALA A 496 8.43 -6.65 -20.21
N ALA A 497 7.88 -7.56 -21.03
CA ALA A 497 8.22 -7.67 -22.44
C ALA A 497 8.04 -6.35 -23.21
N ARG A 498 7.01 -5.56 -22.89
CA ARG A 498 6.79 -4.25 -23.50
C ARG A 498 7.75 -3.20 -22.97
N VAL A 499 7.91 -3.09 -21.64
CA VAL A 499 8.70 -2.04 -21.01
C VAL A 499 10.18 -2.16 -21.37
N VAL A 500 10.73 -3.38 -21.35
CA VAL A 500 12.17 -3.60 -21.61
C VAL A 500 12.52 -3.69 -23.08
N LYS A 501 11.55 -3.70 -24.00
CA LYS A 501 11.73 -3.95 -25.45
C LYS A 501 12.88 -3.18 -26.09
N ASP A 502 12.96 -1.88 -25.80
CA ASP A 502 13.97 -1.00 -26.40
C ASP A 502 15.33 -1.09 -25.69
N SER A 503 15.36 -1.56 -24.44
CA SER A 503 16.56 -1.59 -23.58
C SER A 503 17.26 -2.97 -23.54
N ASP A 504 16.49 -4.06 -23.67
CA ASP A 504 16.98 -5.45 -23.68
C ASP A 504 16.02 -6.32 -24.50
N GLU A 505 16.25 -6.38 -25.81
CA GLU A 505 15.41 -7.16 -26.74
C GLU A 505 15.42 -8.66 -26.41
N ARG A 506 16.54 -9.19 -25.90
CA ARG A 506 16.67 -10.61 -25.53
C ARG A 506 15.74 -10.93 -24.36
N LEU A 507 15.79 -10.11 -23.30
CA LEU A 507 14.90 -10.28 -22.14
C LEU A 507 13.43 -10.08 -22.54
N SER A 508 13.14 -9.09 -23.38
CA SER A 508 11.79 -8.84 -23.91
C SER A 508 11.20 -10.08 -24.60
N LYS A 509 11.96 -10.69 -25.53
CA LYS A 509 11.53 -11.91 -26.24
C LYS A 509 11.36 -13.11 -25.31
N PHE A 510 12.25 -13.25 -24.32
CA PHE A 510 12.15 -14.32 -23.33
C PHE A 510 10.92 -14.16 -22.45
N ALA A 511 10.69 -12.96 -21.89
CA ALA A 511 9.52 -12.65 -21.09
C ALA A 511 8.23 -12.89 -21.88
N LEU A 512 8.16 -12.44 -23.14
CA LEU A 512 6.97 -12.69 -23.97
C LEU A 512 6.71 -14.18 -24.18
N LYS A 513 7.75 -14.98 -24.47
CA LYS A 513 7.61 -16.44 -24.62
C LYS A 513 7.05 -17.09 -23.35
N MET A 514 7.56 -16.69 -22.19
CA MET A 514 7.07 -17.20 -20.90
C MET A 514 5.61 -16.78 -20.68
N ALA A 515 5.28 -15.52 -20.94
CA ALA A 515 3.93 -14.99 -20.75
C ALA A 515 2.87 -15.76 -21.56
N GLU A 516 3.18 -16.08 -22.82
CA GLU A 516 2.27 -16.86 -23.66
C GLU A 516 2.10 -18.30 -23.15
N ALA A 517 3.19 -18.93 -22.69
CA ALA A 517 3.14 -20.28 -22.13
C ALA A 517 2.31 -20.32 -20.84
N ASP A 518 2.60 -19.42 -19.91
CA ASP A 518 1.96 -19.30 -18.61
C ASP A 518 0.46 -18.99 -18.76
N TRP A 519 0.11 -18.12 -19.68
CA TRP A 519 -1.29 -17.86 -20.01
C TRP A 519 -2.00 -19.11 -20.54
N ASN A 520 -1.37 -19.89 -21.42
CA ASN A 520 -1.98 -21.12 -21.94
C ASN A 520 -2.20 -22.15 -20.82
N PHE A 521 -1.22 -22.32 -19.91
CA PHE A 521 -1.38 -23.20 -18.75
C PHE A 521 -2.50 -22.71 -17.82
N ALA A 522 -2.59 -21.40 -17.60
CA ALA A 522 -3.62 -20.81 -16.77
C ALA A 522 -5.02 -21.05 -17.34
N VAL A 523 -5.24 -20.76 -18.62
CA VAL A 523 -6.52 -20.99 -19.32
C VAL A 523 -6.92 -22.46 -19.30
N ALA A 524 -5.97 -23.37 -19.58
CA ALA A 524 -6.23 -24.80 -19.53
C ALA A 524 -6.62 -25.27 -18.11
N GLY A 525 -5.99 -24.69 -17.09
CA GLY A 525 -6.27 -25.00 -15.69
C GLY A 525 -7.60 -24.43 -15.17
N MET A 526 -8.19 -23.41 -15.81
CA MET A 526 -9.44 -22.79 -15.34
C MET A 526 -10.59 -23.81 -15.23
N ALA A 527 -10.67 -24.75 -16.17
CA ALA A 527 -11.69 -25.80 -16.16
C ALA A 527 -11.56 -26.77 -14.97
N ASN A 528 -10.40 -26.79 -14.31
CA ASN A 528 -10.08 -27.68 -13.19
C ASN A 528 -10.18 -26.99 -11.83
N VAL A 529 -10.54 -25.70 -11.77
CA VAL A 529 -10.72 -24.97 -10.51
C VAL A 529 -11.90 -25.57 -9.76
N LYS A 530 -11.64 -26.10 -8.57
CA LYS A 530 -12.66 -26.62 -7.66
C LYS A 530 -12.85 -25.63 -6.52
N PRO A 531 -14.07 -25.18 -6.23
CA PRO A 531 -14.34 -24.37 -5.05
C PRO A 531 -13.86 -25.06 -3.77
N SER A 532 -13.27 -24.28 -2.87
CA SER A 532 -12.96 -24.68 -1.51
C SER A 532 -14.25 -25.03 -0.75
N LYS A 533 -14.17 -25.99 0.18
CA LYS A 533 -15.26 -26.26 1.13
C LYS A 533 -15.37 -25.15 2.19
N GLU A 534 -14.25 -24.47 2.45
CA GLU A 534 -14.20 -23.35 3.36
C GLU A 534 -14.74 -22.11 2.67
N ILE A 535 -15.42 -21.25 3.43
CA ILE A 535 -15.85 -19.94 2.93
C ILE A 535 -14.84 -18.83 3.32
N TRP A 536 -13.99 -19.09 4.31
CA TRP A 536 -12.96 -18.16 4.80
C TRP A 536 -11.57 -18.76 4.61
N ARG A 537 -10.62 -17.95 4.16
CA ARG A 537 -9.19 -18.31 4.11
C ARG A 537 -8.60 -18.36 5.53
N GLY A 538 -7.37 -18.85 5.68
CA GLY A 538 -6.66 -18.85 6.97
C GLY A 538 -6.45 -17.45 7.56
N SER A 539 -6.35 -16.43 6.71
CA SER A 539 -6.32 -15.01 7.09
C SER A 539 -7.69 -14.45 7.48
N PHE A 540 -8.76 -15.23 7.32
CA PHE A 540 -10.16 -14.83 7.48
C PHE A 540 -10.72 -13.93 6.36
N ASP A 541 -9.97 -13.76 5.25
CA ASP A 541 -10.50 -13.18 4.01
C ASP A 541 -11.54 -14.10 3.35
N SER A 542 -12.42 -13.52 2.53
CA SER A 542 -13.36 -14.30 1.71
C SER A 542 -12.63 -15.29 0.80
N ASP A 543 -13.04 -16.55 0.84
CA ASP A 543 -12.64 -17.59 -0.12
C ASP A 543 -13.67 -17.71 -1.26
N ASN A 544 -13.36 -18.50 -2.29
CA ASN A 544 -14.24 -18.75 -3.44
C ASN A 544 -14.70 -17.49 -4.19
N VAL A 545 -13.86 -16.47 -4.25
CA VAL A 545 -14.14 -15.20 -4.93
C VAL A 545 -13.90 -15.36 -6.44
N GLN A 546 -14.95 -15.61 -7.21
CA GLN A 546 -14.85 -15.95 -8.65
C GLN A 546 -14.21 -14.83 -9.48
N HIS A 547 -14.54 -13.58 -9.14
CA HIS A 547 -14.06 -12.44 -9.90
C HIS A 547 -12.57 -12.13 -9.68
N GLU A 548 -11.90 -12.68 -8.65
CA GLU A 548 -10.44 -12.52 -8.49
C GLU A 548 -9.68 -13.15 -9.66
N LEU A 549 -9.99 -14.42 -9.95
CA LEU A 549 -9.35 -15.14 -11.06
C LEU A 549 -9.70 -14.50 -12.41
N ALA A 550 -10.96 -14.08 -12.59
CA ALA A 550 -11.39 -13.39 -13.80
C ALA A 550 -10.64 -12.07 -13.99
N SER A 551 -10.50 -11.26 -12.95
CA SER A 551 -9.74 -10.00 -12.99
C SER A 551 -8.29 -10.22 -13.38
N GLN A 552 -7.60 -11.16 -12.75
CA GLN A 552 -6.19 -11.45 -13.07
C GLN A 552 -6.02 -11.98 -14.49
N ALA A 553 -6.93 -12.85 -14.94
CA ALA A 553 -6.94 -13.37 -16.30
C ALA A 553 -7.18 -12.27 -17.35
N ILE A 554 -8.07 -11.31 -17.07
CA ILE A 554 -8.31 -10.15 -17.95
C ILE A 554 -7.06 -9.29 -18.06
N ILE A 555 -6.41 -8.95 -16.94
CA ILE A 555 -5.19 -8.15 -16.95
C ILE A 555 -4.09 -8.84 -17.77
N ALA A 556 -3.80 -10.12 -17.49
CA ALA A 556 -2.81 -10.88 -18.25
C ALA A 556 -3.13 -10.94 -19.75
N SER A 557 -4.40 -11.15 -20.09
CA SER A 557 -4.86 -11.21 -21.48
C SER A 557 -4.73 -9.87 -22.18
N ILE A 558 -5.05 -8.76 -21.52
CA ILE A 558 -4.89 -7.42 -22.11
C ILE A 558 -3.42 -7.08 -22.30
N ASP A 559 -2.56 -7.42 -21.34
CA ASP A 559 -1.14 -7.18 -21.47
C ASP A 559 -0.51 -7.97 -22.63
N LEU A 560 -0.95 -9.22 -22.83
CA LEU A 560 -0.57 -10.03 -23.99
C LEU A 560 -1.17 -9.51 -25.30
N TRP A 561 -2.41 -9.03 -25.30
CA TRP A 561 -3.01 -8.35 -26.45
C TRP A 561 -2.20 -7.13 -26.85
N LYS A 562 -1.83 -6.25 -25.90
CA LYS A 562 -0.98 -5.08 -26.15
C LYS A 562 0.41 -5.46 -26.67
N ALA A 563 0.97 -6.58 -26.20
CA ALA A 563 2.28 -7.04 -26.62
C ALA A 563 2.28 -7.72 -28.01
N THR A 564 1.19 -8.36 -28.42
CA THR A 564 1.17 -9.28 -29.59
C THR A 564 0.16 -8.92 -30.68
N GLY A 565 -0.92 -8.21 -30.36
CA GLY A 565 -2.08 -8.01 -31.23
C GLY A 565 -2.86 -9.30 -31.53
N ASN A 566 -2.64 -10.40 -30.79
CA ASN A 566 -3.33 -11.67 -31.05
C ASN A 566 -4.72 -11.69 -30.43
N LYS A 567 -5.74 -11.83 -31.29
CA LYS A 567 -7.15 -11.75 -30.91
C LYS A 567 -7.59 -12.77 -29.85
N LYS A 568 -6.94 -13.95 -29.74
CA LYS A 568 -7.29 -14.94 -28.70
C LYS A 568 -7.23 -14.36 -27.28
N TYR A 569 -6.31 -13.43 -27.03
CA TYR A 569 -6.17 -12.79 -25.74
C TYR A 569 -7.29 -11.77 -25.52
N ALA A 570 -7.61 -10.96 -26.55
CA ALA A 570 -8.76 -10.06 -26.50
C ALA A 570 -10.08 -10.81 -26.24
N ASP A 571 -10.32 -11.92 -26.97
CA ASP A 571 -11.53 -12.72 -26.85
C ASP A 571 -11.68 -13.33 -25.44
N LYS A 572 -10.59 -13.85 -24.86
CA LYS A 572 -10.61 -14.37 -23.47
C LYS A 572 -10.84 -13.25 -22.45
N ALA A 573 -10.24 -12.08 -22.64
CA ALA A 573 -10.43 -10.94 -21.74
C ALA A 573 -11.91 -10.49 -21.73
N THR A 574 -12.53 -10.35 -22.89
CA THR A 574 -13.94 -9.90 -22.97
C THR A 574 -14.91 -10.97 -22.47
N GLU A 575 -14.65 -12.26 -22.74
CA GLU A 575 -15.42 -13.40 -22.23
C GLU A 575 -15.57 -13.37 -20.71
N LEU A 576 -14.48 -13.10 -19.98
CA LEU A 576 -14.45 -13.16 -18.52
C LEU A 576 -15.07 -11.94 -17.83
N SER A 577 -15.33 -10.86 -18.57
CA SER A 577 -15.85 -9.61 -17.99
C SER A 577 -17.21 -9.78 -17.30
N ALA A 578 -18.05 -10.69 -17.80
CA ALA A 578 -19.36 -10.98 -17.24
C ALA A 578 -19.27 -11.51 -15.80
N VAL A 579 -18.25 -12.29 -15.45
CA VAL A 579 -18.04 -12.79 -14.07
C VAL A 579 -17.93 -11.63 -13.10
N ILE A 580 -17.27 -10.53 -13.50
CA ILE A 580 -17.13 -9.33 -12.68
C ILE A 580 -18.46 -8.56 -12.64
N THR A 581 -19.02 -8.20 -13.80
CA THR A 581 -20.22 -7.34 -13.86
C THR A 581 -21.44 -8.00 -13.21
N ASP A 582 -21.54 -9.32 -13.31
CA ASP A 582 -22.68 -10.08 -12.80
C ASP A 582 -22.53 -10.36 -11.30
N SER A 583 -21.33 -10.21 -10.72
CA SER A 583 -21.10 -10.29 -9.26
C SER A 583 -21.38 -8.98 -8.53
N GLN A 584 -21.70 -7.88 -9.23
CA GLN A 584 -21.92 -6.56 -8.61
C GLN A 584 -23.37 -6.36 -8.13
N GLN A 585 -23.55 -5.71 -6.98
CA GLN A 585 -24.86 -5.20 -6.56
C GLN A 585 -25.25 -3.99 -7.41
N ARG A 586 -26.13 -4.18 -8.38
CA ARG A 586 -26.60 -3.09 -9.26
C ARG A 586 -27.92 -2.48 -8.83
N LYS A 587 -28.76 -3.28 -8.18
CA LYS A 587 -30.07 -2.85 -7.69
C LYS A 587 -29.92 -2.16 -6.34
N ARG A 588 -30.69 -1.12 -6.12
CA ARG A 588 -30.82 -0.42 -4.86
C ARG A 588 -31.31 -1.43 -3.82
N THR A 589 -30.55 -1.58 -2.73
CA THR A 589 -30.96 -2.45 -1.64
C THR A 589 -32.21 -1.89 -0.95
N ASP A 590 -32.95 -2.77 -0.28
CA ASP A 590 -34.19 -2.42 0.40
C ASP A 590 -33.98 -2.08 1.89
N TRP A 591 -32.72 -1.89 2.30
CA TRP A 591 -32.31 -1.49 3.65
C TRP A 591 -32.67 -0.01 3.92
N ASP A 592 -32.56 0.43 5.18
CA ASP A 592 -32.92 1.80 5.57
C ASP A 592 -31.97 2.84 4.95
N THR A 593 -30.71 2.46 4.74
CA THR A 593 -29.72 3.22 3.95
C THR A 593 -29.33 2.43 2.70
N PRO A 594 -30.05 2.60 1.58
CA PRO A 594 -29.80 1.84 0.37
C PRO A 594 -28.46 2.11 -0.29
N MET A 595 -27.82 1.06 -0.79
CA MET A 595 -26.54 1.12 -1.48
C MET A 595 -26.57 0.34 -2.79
N THR A 596 -25.64 0.69 -3.69
CA THR A 596 -25.36 0.00 -4.95
C THR A 596 -23.86 0.05 -5.21
N GLY A 597 -23.31 -0.90 -5.96
CA GLY A 597 -21.96 -0.85 -6.50
C GLY A 597 -20.96 -1.81 -5.85
N PHE A 598 -21.22 -2.28 -4.63
CA PHE A 598 -20.38 -3.29 -3.96
C PHE A 598 -20.46 -4.66 -4.64
N PHE A 599 -19.50 -5.55 -4.34
CA PHE A 599 -19.37 -6.86 -4.97
C PHE A 599 -19.74 -8.00 -4.03
N TYR A 600 -20.21 -9.09 -4.61
CA TYR A 600 -20.37 -10.39 -3.98
C TYR A 600 -19.24 -11.32 -4.39
N THR A 601 -19.01 -12.38 -3.62
CA THR A 601 -17.95 -13.36 -3.93
C THR A 601 -18.20 -14.12 -5.23
N THR A 602 -19.47 -14.25 -5.67
CA THR A 602 -19.86 -14.97 -6.89
C THR A 602 -21.01 -14.26 -7.62
N THR A 603 -21.29 -14.68 -8.85
CA THR A 603 -22.43 -14.20 -9.65
C THR A 603 -23.79 -14.59 -9.07
N ALA A 604 -23.83 -15.55 -8.14
CA ALA A 604 -25.04 -15.94 -7.43
C ALA A 604 -25.48 -14.91 -6.37
N LYS A 605 -24.57 -14.03 -5.95
CA LYS A 605 -24.83 -12.95 -4.98
C LYS A 605 -25.32 -13.41 -3.61
N GLU A 606 -24.79 -14.52 -3.14
CA GLU A 606 -25.16 -15.12 -1.85
C GLU A 606 -24.39 -14.53 -0.67
N ARG A 607 -23.16 -14.08 -0.90
CA ARG A 607 -22.28 -13.54 0.15
C ARG A 607 -21.56 -12.27 -0.31
N ILE A 608 -21.66 -11.22 0.50
CA ILE A 608 -20.98 -9.96 0.26
C ILE A 608 -19.46 -10.20 0.37
N LEU A 609 -18.68 -9.47 -0.41
CA LEU A 609 -17.23 -9.61 -0.39
C LEU A 609 -16.64 -8.92 0.84
N HIS A 610 -15.80 -9.66 1.58
CA HIS A 610 -15.01 -9.13 2.70
C HIS A 610 -13.56 -9.54 2.57
N TYR A 611 -12.68 -8.56 2.66
CA TYR A 611 -11.27 -8.77 2.99
C TYR A 611 -11.00 -8.10 4.33
N CYS A 612 -10.24 -8.78 5.17
CA CYS A 612 -9.78 -8.24 6.44
C CYS A 612 -8.28 -8.00 6.40
N HIS A 613 -7.49 -8.94 5.85
CA HIS A 613 -6.04 -8.83 5.89
C HIS A 613 -5.45 -8.41 4.54
N ARG A 614 -5.68 -9.19 3.48
CA ARG A 614 -5.14 -8.95 2.14
C ARG A 614 -6.25 -8.66 1.15
N GLY A 615 -6.46 -7.37 0.89
CA GLY A 615 -7.42 -6.87 -0.07
C GLY A 615 -7.05 -7.19 -1.51
N ARG A 616 -8.08 -7.43 -2.32
CA ARG A 616 -8.00 -7.61 -3.79
C ARG A 616 -9.08 -6.82 -4.53
N GLU A 617 -9.67 -5.83 -3.86
CA GLU A 617 -10.77 -5.00 -4.32
C GLU A 617 -10.44 -4.17 -5.56
N GLN A 618 -9.16 -3.90 -5.83
CA GLN A 618 -8.72 -3.25 -7.06
C GLN A 618 -8.97 -4.11 -8.30
N GLY A 619 -8.92 -5.44 -8.18
CA GLY A 619 -8.92 -6.38 -9.31
C GLY A 619 -10.06 -6.14 -10.30
N PRO A 620 -11.32 -6.14 -9.87
CA PRO A 620 -12.48 -5.83 -10.71
C PRO A 620 -12.35 -4.52 -11.47
N THR A 621 -11.98 -3.45 -10.79
CA THR A 621 -11.95 -2.10 -11.36
C THR A 621 -10.80 -1.92 -12.34
N LEU A 622 -9.61 -2.45 -12.03
CA LEU A 622 -8.47 -2.43 -12.93
C LEU A 622 -8.76 -3.23 -14.21
N ALA A 623 -9.35 -4.43 -14.07
CA ALA A 623 -9.69 -5.28 -15.21
C ALA A 623 -10.72 -4.61 -16.14
N LEU A 624 -11.79 -4.05 -15.58
CA LEU A 624 -12.83 -3.38 -16.37
C LEU A 624 -12.33 -2.07 -17.00
N THR A 625 -11.49 -1.30 -16.30
CA THR A 625 -10.86 -0.10 -16.86
C THR A 625 -9.93 -0.46 -18.02
N ALA A 626 -9.09 -1.49 -17.85
CA ALA A 626 -8.23 -1.98 -18.91
C ALA A 626 -9.01 -2.46 -20.15
N LEU A 627 -10.17 -3.10 -19.96
CA LEU A 627 -11.07 -3.47 -21.05
C LEU A 627 -11.65 -2.24 -21.77
N CYS A 628 -12.09 -1.23 -21.02
CA CYS A 628 -12.58 0.03 -21.58
C CYS A 628 -11.53 0.75 -22.44
N ASP A 629 -10.28 0.75 -22.01
CA ASP A 629 -9.16 1.37 -22.73
C ASP A 629 -8.74 0.55 -23.96
N ALA A 630 -8.67 -0.77 -23.82
CA ALA A 630 -8.21 -1.65 -24.91
C ALA A 630 -9.26 -1.83 -26.02
N PHE A 631 -10.55 -1.81 -25.67
CA PHE A 631 -11.64 -2.14 -26.60
C PHE A 631 -12.75 -1.07 -26.56
N PRO A 632 -12.45 0.18 -26.99
CA PRO A 632 -13.39 1.28 -26.91
C PRO A 632 -14.66 1.06 -27.73
N ASP A 633 -14.67 0.20 -28.75
CA ASP A 633 -15.85 -0.04 -29.59
C ASP A 633 -16.59 -1.35 -29.28
N HIS A 634 -16.23 -2.03 -28.18
CA HIS A 634 -16.88 -3.29 -27.81
C HIS A 634 -18.34 -3.09 -27.40
N ALA A 635 -19.21 -4.05 -27.73
CA ALA A 635 -20.64 -3.97 -27.43
C ALA A 635 -20.93 -3.88 -25.91
N ASP A 636 -20.10 -4.53 -25.09
CA ASP A 636 -20.21 -4.51 -23.63
C ASP A 636 -19.46 -3.35 -22.96
N TRP A 637 -18.85 -2.44 -23.73
CA TRP A 637 -18.06 -1.33 -23.18
C TRP A 637 -18.81 -0.54 -22.11
N MET A 638 -20.10 -0.28 -22.35
CA MET A 638 -20.92 0.49 -21.43
C MET A 638 -21.27 -0.29 -20.15
N LYS A 639 -21.30 -1.63 -20.19
CA LYS A 639 -21.47 -2.46 -18.98
C LYS A 639 -20.24 -2.37 -18.09
N TRP A 640 -19.04 -2.41 -18.68
CA TRP A 640 -17.78 -2.28 -17.95
C TRP A 640 -17.66 -0.89 -17.32
N TYR A 641 -17.90 0.16 -18.12
CA TYR A 641 -17.84 1.55 -17.65
C TYR A 641 -18.84 1.83 -16.53
N ALA A 642 -20.08 1.37 -16.67
CA ALA A 642 -21.10 1.52 -15.63
C ALA A 642 -20.74 0.78 -14.33
N SER A 643 -20.17 -0.42 -14.43
CA SER A 643 -19.71 -1.17 -13.24
C SER A 643 -18.60 -0.42 -12.47
N VAL A 644 -17.60 0.13 -13.19
CA VAL A 644 -16.55 0.99 -12.59
C VAL A 644 -17.15 2.25 -11.95
N THR A 645 -18.11 2.87 -12.62
CA THR A 645 -18.85 4.03 -12.11
C THR A 645 -19.56 3.68 -10.81
N LEU A 646 -20.33 2.60 -10.75
CA LEU A 646 -21.09 2.21 -9.56
C LEU A 646 -20.18 1.92 -8.36
N TYR A 647 -19.06 1.22 -8.57
CA TYR A 647 -18.15 0.89 -7.47
C TYR A 647 -17.42 2.13 -6.92
N SER A 648 -16.97 3.03 -7.79
CA SER A 648 -16.34 4.29 -7.33
C SER A 648 -17.32 5.21 -6.61
N GLU A 649 -18.61 5.23 -6.99
CA GLU A 649 -19.64 5.95 -6.25
C GLU A 649 -20.01 5.28 -4.92
N TYR A 650 -19.98 3.95 -4.85
CA TYR A 650 -20.09 3.22 -3.58
C TYR A 650 -19.00 3.66 -2.61
N LEU A 651 -17.73 3.60 -3.01
CA LEU A 651 -16.58 4.01 -2.19
C LEU A 651 -16.69 5.46 -1.72
N LYS A 652 -17.04 6.39 -2.61
CA LYS A 652 -17.28 7.80 -2.24
C LYS A 652 -18.41 7.94 -1.23
N THR A 653 -19.50 7.18 -1.37
CA THR A 653 -20.63 7.22 -0.46
C THR A 653 -20.23 6.74 0.94
N ILE A 654 -19.59 5.57 1.04
CA ILE A 654 -19.20 5.03 2.35
C ILE A 654 -18.10 5.86 3.03
N SER A 655 -17.21 6.52 2.28
CA SER A 655 -16.18 7.40 2.86
C SER A 655 -16.72 8.58 3.67
N GLN A 656 -17.98 8.96 3.48
CA GLN A 656 -18.59 10.05 4.24
C GLN A 656 -18.75 9.69 5.73
N TYR A 657 -18.81 8.40 6.08
CA TYR A 657 -18.91 7.95 7.46
C TYR A 657 -17.61 8.17 8.25
N THR A 658 -16.48 8.44 7.59
CA THR A 658 -15.18 8.70 8.23
C THR A 658 -14.69 10.13 8.00
N ALA A 659 -15.57 11.05 7.57
CA ALA A 659 -15.23 12.46 7.45
C ALA A 659 -14.79 13.04 8.82
N PRO A 660 -13.82 13.97 8.88
CA PRO A 660 -13.16 14.63 7.76
C PRO A 660 -11.95 13.86 7.20
N TYR A 661 -11.55 12.73 7.79
CA TYR A 661 -10.41 11.96 7.30
C TYR A 661 -10.66 11.38 5.92
N GLY A 662 -11.87 10.83 5.70
CA GLY A 662 -12.23 10.19 4.44
C GLY A 662 -11.55 8.84 4.24
N VAL A 663 -11.20 8.13 5.32
CA VAL A 663 -10.69 6.75 5.25
C VAL A 663 -11.77 5.84 4.68
N LEU A 664 -11.44 4.99 3.71
CA LEU A 664 -12.41 4.08 3.11
C LEU A 664 -12.86 3.02 4.13
N PRO A 665 -14.17 2.89 4.43
CA PRO A 665 -14.68 1.80 5.25
C PRO A 665 -14.45 0.43 4.62
N ALA A 666 -14.42 -0.60 5.46
CA ALA A 666 -14.11 -1.97 5.05
C ALA A 666 -15.16 -2.58 4.12
N SER A 667 -16.36 -2.88 4.63
CA SER A 667 -17.43 -3.53 3.88
C SER A 667 -18.76 -3.50 4.66
N VAL A 668 -19.84 -3.94 4.01
CA VAL A 668 -21.16 -4.14 4.62
C VAL A 668 -21.30 -5.59 5.04
N TYR A 669 -21.50 -5.87 6.32
CA TYR A 669 -21.68 -7.22 6.88
C TYR A 669 -23.13 -7.48 7.28
N THR A 670 -23.52 -8.75 7.35
CA THR A 670 -24.82 -9.16 7.93
C THR A 670 -24.67 -9.79 9.32
N ASP A 671 -25.70 -9.63 10.15
CA ASP A 671 -25.70 -10.11 11.54
C ASP A 671 -25.90 -11.62 11.70
N ASP A 672 -26.12 -12.36 10.62
CA ASP A 672 -26.22 -13.82 10.57
C ASP A 672 -24.95 -14.51 10.03
N GLU A 673 -23.99 -13.76 9.46
CA GLU A 673 -22.72 -14.30 8.96
C GLU A 673 -21.92 -15.06 10.04
N TYR A 674 -22.08 -14.69 11.31
CA TYR A 674 -21.44 -15.36 12.45
C TYR A 674 -21.77 -16.86 12.53
N ILE A 675 -22.89 -17.31 11.96
CA ILE A 675 -23.27 -18.74 11.94
C ILE A 675 -22.20 -19.56 11.20
N ASN A 676 -21.56 -18.96 10.20
CA ASN A 676 -20.55 -19.60 9.35
C ASN A 676 -19.11 -19.36 9.83
N VAL A 677 -18.95 -18.86 11.06
CA VAL A 677 -17.65 -18.59 11.69
C VAL A 677 -17.35 -19.70 12.71
N PRO A 678 -16.07 -20.08 12.93
CA PRO A 678 -15.72 -21.07 13.96
C PRO A 678 -16.31 -20.73 15.33
N GLU A 679 -16.75 -21.75 16.08
CA GLU A 679 -17.47 -21.57 17.35
C GLU A 679 -16.75 -20.65 18.34
N SER A 680 -15.41 -20.77 18.43
CA SER A 680 -14.56 -19.95 19.30
C SER A 680 -14.51 -18.46 18.93
N ARG A 681 -14.99 -18.08 17.74
CA ARG A 681 -14.94 -16.71 17.20
C ARG A 681 -16.32 -16.08 16.99
N LYS A 682 -17.40 -16.87 17.10
CA LYS A 682 -18.78 -16.42 16.80
C LYS A 682 -19.21 -15.18 17.56
N GLU A 683 -18.95 -15.15 18.87
CA GLU A 683 -19.39 -14.03 19.72
C GLU A 683 -18.65 -12.74 19.37
N SER A 684 -17.32 -12.77 19.23
CA SER A 684 -16.54 -11.58 18.85
C SER A 684 -16.90 -11.11 17.43
N PHE A 685 -17.04 -12.02 16.46
CA PHE A 685 -17.48 -11.67 15.11
C PHE A 685 -18.82 -10.92 15.16
N ARG A 686 -19.81 -11.49 15.86
CA ARG A 686 -21.14 -10.89 15.97
C ARG A 686 -21.09 -9.53 16.64
N LYS A 687 -20.34 -9.37 17.74
CA LYS A 687 -20.19 -8.07 18.43
C LYS A 687 -19.55 -7.02 17.54
N GLN A 688 -18.49 -7.37 16.81
CA GLN A 688 -17.84 -6.48 15.86
C GLN A 688 -18.83 -5.99 14.79
N VAL A 689 -19.59 -6.90 14.17
CA VAL A 689 -20.62 -6.55 13.17
C VAL A 689 -21.67 -5.60 13.77
N LEU A 690 -22.23 -5.94 14.94
CA LEU A 690 -23.28 -5.15 15.58
C LEU A 690 -22.81 -3.76 16.06
N ASN A 691 -21.51 -3.58 16.28
CA ASN A 691 -20.90 -2.29 16.61
C ASN A 691 -20.63 -1.42 15.37
N GLY A 692 -20.88 -1.91 14.16
CA GLY A 692 -20.82 -1.12 12.93
C GLY A 692 -22.01 -0.16 12.77
N VAL A 693 -21.99 0.64 11.72
CA VAL A 693 -23.06 1.57 11.38
C VAL A 693 -24.30 0.80 10.90
N PRO A 694 -25.45 0.88 11.59
CA PRO A 694 -26.64 0.15 11.16
C PRO A 694 -27.18 0.72 9.85
N LEU A 695 -27.31 -0.14 8.83
CA LEU A 695 -27.91 0.19 7.53
C LEU A 695 -29.38 -0.24 7.44
N GLY A 696 -29.87 -0.99 8.42
CA GLY A 696 -31.23 -1.56 8.47
C GLY A 696 -31.27 -3.03 8.02
N LYS A 697 -32.35 -3.73 8.38
CA LYS A 697 -32.59 -5.14 8.00
C LYS A 697 -31.41 -6.11 8.27
N GLY A 698 -30.74 -5.98 9.41
CA GLY A 698 -29.61 -6.84 9.78
C GLY A 698 -28.29 -6.54 9.09
N HIS A 699 -28.17 -5.43 8.34
CA HIS A 699 -26.95 -5.03 7.64
C HIS A 699 -26.23 -3.90 8.37
N TYR A 700 -24.89 -3.98 8.42
CA TYR A 700 -24.04 -3.03 9.13
C TYR A 700 -22.83 -2.66 8.27
N LEU A 701 -22.56 -1.37 8.10
CA LEU A 701 -21.32 -0.89 7.51
C LEU A 701 -20.24 -0.84 8.59
N ARG A 702 -19.15 -1.56 8.35
CA ARG A 702 -17.97 -1.55 9.23
C ARG A 702 -16.93 -0.56 8.73
N LEU A 703 -16.47 0.34 9.59
CA LEU A 703 -15.39 1.28 9.25
C LEU A 703 -14.05 0.55 9.19
N PHE A 704 -13.77 -0.30 10.18
CA PHE A 704 -12.67 -1.26 10.17
C PHE A 704 -13.19 -2.68 9.93
N PRO A 705 -12.44 -3.54 9.20
CA PRO A 705 -12.82 -4.94 8.99
C PRO A 705 -13.23 -5.67 10.27
N VAL A 706 -14.04 -6.72 10.12
CA VAL A 706 -14.23 -7.67 11.22
C VAL A 706 -12.97 -8.53 11.32
N TRP A 707 -12.27 -8.38 12.43
CA TRP A 707 -10.94 -8.87 12.65
C TRP A 707 -10.91 -10.19 13.42
N MET A 708 -9.89 -11.00 13.13
CA MET A 708 -9.49 -12.14 13.95
C MET A 708 -8.07 -11.91 14.48
N ASP A 709 -7.07 -12.60 13.92
CA ASP A 709 -5.69 -12.50 14.38
C ASP A 709 -4.87 -11.51 13.56
N TYR A 710 -5.13 -11.39 12.25
CA TYR A 710 -4.58 -10.33 11.42
C TYR A 710 -5.47 -9.09 11.53
N ARG A 711 -4.94 -7.94 11.96
CA ARG A 711 -5.75 -6.79 12.43
C ARG A 711 -5.47 -5.41 11.82
N GLY A 712 -4.58 -5.25 10.85
CA GLY A 712 -4.30 -3.92 10.26
C GLY A 712 -4.91 -3.70 8.87
N HIS A 713 -5.45 -2.50 8.64
CA HIS A 713 -6.26 -2.18 7.44
C HIS A 713 -5.51 -1.64 6.21
N PHE A 714 -4.17 -1.51 6.21
CA PHE A 714 -3.47 -0.96 5.03
C PHE A 714 -3.50 -1.90 3.84
N GLY A 715 -3.51 -3.21 4.11
CA GLY A 715 -3.74 -4.25 3.11
C GLY A 715 -5.12 -4.23 2.47
N THR A 716 -6.09 -3.47 3.00
CA THR A 716 -7.44 -3.38 2.44
C THR A 716 -7.72 -1.99 1.87
N ILE A 717 -7.35 -0.90 2.55
CA ILE A 717 -7.64 0.46 2.05
C ILE A 717 -6.83 0.83 0.81
N LEU A 718 -5.58 0.35 0.68
CA LEU A 718 -4.75 0.70 -0.48
C LEU A 718 -5.26 0.03 -1.78
N PRO A 719 -5.68 -1.26 -1.78
CA PRO A 719 -6.51 -1.84 -2.84
C PRO A 719 -7.74 -1.02 -3.22
N GLN A 720 -8.56 -0.59 -2.25
CA GLN A 720 -9.75 0.21 -2.53
C GLN A 720 -9.37 1.59 -3.12
N ALA A 721 -8.33 2.24 -2.59
CA ALA A 721 -7.80 3.50 -3.11
C ALA A 721 -7.31 3.37 -4.55
N GLN A 722 -6.68 2.24 -4.87
CA GLN A 722 -6.23 1.91 -6.22
C GLN A 722 -7.39 1.67 -7.19
N ALA A 723 -8.44 0.97 -6.75
CA ALA A 723 -9.68 0.87 -7.51
C ALA A 723 -10.24 2.26 -7.83
N LEU A 724 -10.29 3.13 -6.83
CA LEU A 724 -10.83 4.48 -6.95
C LEU A 724 -9.98 5.39 -7.83
N ALA A 725 -8.65 5.30 -7.76
CA ALA A 725 -7.73 6.06 -8.61
C ALA A 725 -7.85 5.64 -10.07
N SER A 726 -7.90 4.34 -10.34
CA SER A 726 -8.13 3.80 -11.69
C SER A 726 -9.48 4.27 -12.26
N ALA A 727 -10.54 4.19 -11.45
CA ALA A 727 -11.85 4.72 -11.83
C ALA A 727 -11.83 6.23 -12.08
N ALA A 728 -11.06 6.99 -11.29
CA ALA A 728 -10.91 8.43 -11.47
C ALA A 728 -10.34 8.77 -12.85
N HIS A 729 -9.26 8.10 -13.26
CA HIS A 729 -8.65 8.28 -14.59
C HIS A 729 -9.57 7.87 -15.74
N LEU A 730 -10.30 6.77 -15.60
CA LEU A 730 -11.30 6.36 -16.61
C LEU A 730 -12.44 7.40 -16.75
N ARG A 731 -12.83 8.04 -15.66
CA ARG A 731 -14.03 8.90 -15.61
C ARG A 731 -13.74 10.40 -15.69
N GLY A 732 -12.49 10.82 -15.48
CA GLY A 732 -12.14 12.23 -15.26
C GLY A 732 -12.67 12.76 -13.92
N ASP A 733 -12.78 11.90 -12.90
CA ASP A 733 -13.42 12.17 -11.61
C ASP A 733 -12.39 12.65 -10.56
N LEU A 734 -12.16 13.97 -10.49
CA LEU A 734 -11.20 14.58 -9.55
C LEU A 734 -11.51 14.29 -8.08
N PRO A 735 -12.76 14.35 -7.59
CA PRO A 735 -13.10 13.92 -6.24
C PRO A 735 -12.68 12.48 -5.91
N ALA A 736 -12.77 11.55 -6.86
CA ALA A 736 -12.30 10.18 -6.65
C ALA A 736 -10.77 10.13 -6.48
N ALA A 737 -10.01 10.84 -7.32
CA ALA A 737 -8.56 10.93 -7.19
C ALA A 737 -8.13 11.57 -5.86
N GLN A 738 -8.83 12.62 -5.41
CA GLN A 738 -8.59 13.27 -4.11
C GLN A 738 -8.87 12.31 -2.94
N LEU A 739 -9.98 11.57 -2.98
CA LEU A 739 -10.28 10.59 -1.95
C LEU A 739 -9.25 9.45 -1.90
N SER A 740 -8.68 9.04 -3.05
CA SER A 740 -7.55 8.11 -3.06
C SER A 740 -6.29 8.73 -2.42
N GLN A 741 -6.00 10.01 -2.66
CA GLN A 741 -4.88 10.71 -1.98
C GLN A 741 -5.08 10.77 -0.46
N HIS A 742 -6.30 10.95 0.04
CA HIS A 742 -6.56 10.95 1.49
C HIS A 742 -6.14 9.63 2.18
N GLN A 743 -6.10 8.50 1.46
CA GLN A 743 -5.61 7.25 2.03
C GLN A 743 -4.08 7.27 2.22
N LEU A 744 -3.35 7.94 1.31
CA LEU A 744 -1.92 8.18 1.45
C LEU A 744 -1.64 9.12 2.63
N GLU A 745 -2.40 10.21 2.73
CA GLU A 745 -2.28 11.20 3.81
C GLU A 745 -2.57 10.57 5.18
N TRP A 746 -3.57 9.69 5.27
CA TRP A 746 -3.90 8.94 6.48
C TRP A 746 -2.72 8.12 7.00
N ILE A 747 -2.01 7.42 6.11
CA ILE A 747 -0.82 6.63 6.42
C ILE A 747 0.35 7.53 6.84
N ILE A 748 0.47 8.73 6.28
CA ILE A 748 1.61 9.64 6.52
C ILE A 748 1.25 10.78 7.48
N GLY A 749 0.39 10.54 8.47
CA GLY A 749 0.20 11.45 9.61
C GLY A 749 -1.14 12.17 9.70
N ARG A 750 -1.96 12.19 8.65
CA ARG A 750 -3.31 12.77 8.69
C ARG A 750 -4.30 11.78 9.31
N ASN A 751 -4.01 11.36 10.53
CA ASN A 751 -4.78 10.41 11.33
C ASN A 751 -4.91 10.91 12.79
N PRO A 752 -5.79 10.32 13.63
CA PRO A 752 -6.04 10.79 14.99
C PRO A 752 -4.79 10.81 15.90
N PHE A 753 -3.79 10.00 15.57
CA PHE A 753 -2.53 9.93 16.33
C PHE A 753 -1.53 11.00 15.87
N SER A 754 -1.75 11.67 14.74
CA SER A 754 -0.79 12.59 14.13
C SER A 754 0.59 11.93 13.99
N GLN A 755 0.61 10.66 13.58
CA GLN A 755 1.83 9.85 13.42
C GLN A 755 1.93 9.33 11.99
N SER A 756 3.12 9.45 11.39
CA SER A 756 3.39 8.69 10.17
C SER A 756 3.54 7.22 10.51
N THR A 757 2.94 6.32 9.75
CA THR A 757 3.10 4.87 9.94
C THR A 757 4.14 4.26 9.00
N MET A 758 4.74 5.06 8.11
CA MET A 758 5.86 4.62 7.28
C MET A 758 7.18 4.87 8.02
N TRP A 759 7.98 3.83 8.18
CA TRP A 759 9.26 3.96 8.89
C TRP A 759 10.21 4.91 8.15
N GLY A 760 10.66 5.96 8.85
CA GLY A 760 11.59 6.95 8.34
C GLY A 760 10.98 8.05 7.46
N GLU A 761 9.66 8.13 7.29
CA GLU A 761 8.98 9.25 6.61
C GLU A 761 8.13 10.05 7.59
N GLY A 762 8.14 11.39 7.47
CA GLY A 762 7.42 12.27 8.38
C GLY A 762 7.92 12.22 9.82
N TYR A 763 7.01 12.48 10.75
CA TYR A 763 7.29 12.58 12.19
C TYR A 763 6.49 11.55 13.01
N ASP A 764 7.00 11.31 14.22
CA ASP A 764 6.46 10.38 15.23
C ASP A 764 6.17 8.98 14.67
N PHE A 765 6.98 8.50 13.72
CA PHE A 765 6.86 7.13 13.24
C PHE A 765 7.31 6.14 14.33
N ALA A 766 6.45 5.16 14.61
CA ALA A 766 6.71 4.12 15.61
C ALA A 766 7.48 2.94 15.00
N PRO A 767 8.26 2.20 15.81
CA PRO A 767 8.85 0.93 15.38
C PRO A 767 7.78 -0.04 14.88
N ILE A 768 8.17 -0.84 13.89
CA ILE A 768 7.35 -1.87 13.25
C ILE A 768 7.91 -3.25 13.59
N TYR A 769 7.09 -4.29 13.49
CA TYR A 769 7.50 -5.65 13.85
C TYR A 769 8.28 -6.23 12.66
N THR A 770 9.58 -6.43 12.85
CA THR A 770 10.55 -6.83 11.81
C THR A 770 11.71 -7.68 12.38
N PRO A 771 11.42 -8.82 13.03
CA PRO A 771 12.44 -9.59 13.76
C PRO A 771 13.49 -10.24 12.86
N SER A 772 13.20 -10.44 11.57
CA SER A 772 14.15 -11.05 10.62
C SER A 772 15.15 -10.07 10.02
N SER A 773 14.75 -8.83 9.73
CA SER A 773 15.52 -7.90 8.90
C SER A 773 15.81 -6.55 9.57
N GLY A 774 15.18 -6.26 10.72
CA GLY A 774 15.37 -4.98 11.41
C GLY A 774 14.59 -3.83 10.77
N ASP A 775 14.72 -2.63 11.34
CA ASP A 775 13.97 -1.45 10.92
C ASP A 775 14.44 -0.94 9.54
N MET A 776 13.54 -0.92 8.55
CA MET A 776 13.89 -0.59 7.15
C MET A 776 13.11 0.63 6.63
N VAL A 777 13.83 1.67 6.20
CA VAL A 777 13.24 2.92 5.70
C VAL A 777 12.35 2.65 4.50
N GLY A 778 11.12 3.16 4.55
CA GLY A 778 10.07 2.94 3.54
C GLY A 778 9.14 1.77 3.83
N GLY A 779 9.43 0.98 4.87
CA GLY A 779 8.55 -0.09 5.34
C GLY A 779 7.20 0.44 5.81
N LEU A 780 6.14 -0.26 5.41
CA LEU A 780 4.79 -0.06 5.91
C LEU A 780 4.34 -1.30 6.70
N PRO A 781 3.61 -1.10 7.81
CA PRO A 781 3.05 -2.20 8.57
C PRO A 781 1.75 -2.73 7.93
N VAL A 782 1.22 -3.82 8.48
CA VAL A 782 -0.14 -4.34 8.18
C VAL A 782 -1.21 -3.24 8.35
N GLY A 783 -1.09 -2.36 9.35
CA GLY A 783 -1.79 -1.08 9.44
C GLY A 783 -2.56 -0.84 10.74
N ILE A 784 -3.25 0.31 10.87
CA ILE A 784 -4.02 0.63 12.10
C ILE A 784 -5.16 -0.39 12.29
N GLN A 785 -5.44 -0.77 13.54
CA GLN A 785 -6.47 -1.75 13.88
C GLN A 785 -7.64 -1.13 14.65
N SER A 786 -8.58 -1.96 15.11
CA SER A 786 -9.53 -1.61 16.18
C SER A 786 -9.27 -2.42 17.46
N ARG A 787 -9.60 -1.84 18.62
CA ARG A 787 -9.45 -2.51 19.93
C ARG A 787 -10.66 -3.40 20.22
N GLY A 788 -10.41 -4.67 20.52
CA GLY A 788 -11.47 -5.62 20.86
C GLY A 788 -12.56 -5.68 19.78
N ASP A 789 -13.80 -5.36 20.15
CA ASP A 789 -14.95 -5.36 19.24
C ASP A 789 -15.34 -3.95 18.70
N ALA A 790 -14.52 -2.92 18.94
CA ALA A 790 -14.82 -1.54 18.55
C ALA A 790 -14.76 -1.28 17.04
N ASP A 791 -15.38 -0.18 16.59
CA ASP A 791 -15.27 0.38 15.22
C ASP A 791 -14.53 1.73 15.19
N ALA A 792 -13.40 1.79 15.90
CA ALA A 792 -12.58 2.99 16.04
C ALA A 792 -11.09 2.65 15.88
N PRO A 793 -10.26 3.59 15.39
CA PRO A 793 -8.83 3.37 15.20
C PRO A 793 -8.14 3.15 16.55
N TYR A 794 -7.22 2.21 16.56
CA TYR A 794 -6.41 1.82 17.70
C TYR A 794 -4.97 1.56 17.25
N TRP A 795 -4.03 2.35 17.79
CA TRP A 795 -2.61 2.37 17.45
C TRP A 795 -1.74 2.50 18.72
N PRO A 796 -1.67 1.44 19.54
CA PRO A 796 -0.90 1.46 20.79
C PRO A 796 0.61 1.46 20.55
N VAL A 797 1.39 1.76 21.60
CA VAL A 797 2.87 1.75 21.57
C VAL A 797 3.42 0.35 21.26
N GLN A 798 2.79 -0.69 21.81
CA GLN A 798 3.21 -2.09 21.64
C GLN A 798 3.39 -2.45 20.14
N ASN A 799 4.38 -3.28 19.86
CA ASN A 799 4.80 -3.66 18.52
C ASN A 799 4.61 -5.16 18.33
N THR A 800 3.57 -5.57 17.60
CA THR A 800 3.24 -6.98 17.39
C THR A 800 2.91 -7.27 15.93
N TRP A 801 3.05 -8.53 15.55
CA TRP A 801 2.90 -8.96 14.16
C TRP A 801 1.48 -8.75 13.60
N THR A 802 0.46 -8.76 14.45
CA THR A 802 -0.95 -8.72 14.04
C THR A 802 -1.35 -7.46 13.25
N TYR A 803 -0.75 -6.30 13.55
CA TYR A 803 -1.08 -5.02 12.89
C TYR A 803 0.15 -4.13 12.61
N LYS A 804 1.29 -4.36 13.29
CA LYS A 804 2.53 -3.62 13.08
C LYS A 804 3.61 -4.41 12.33
N GLU A 805 3.36 -5.67 11.94
CA GLU A 805 4.28 -6.41 11.08
C GLU A 805 4.56 -5.63 9.81
N ILE A 806 5.85 -5.44 9.53
CA ILE A 806 6.28 -4.92 8.23
C ILE A 806 5.81 -5.88 7.14
N TRP A 807 5.28 -5.35 6.04
CA TRP A 807 4.69 -6.21 5.03
C TRP A 807 4.83 -5.61 3.63
N VAL A 808 5.28 -6.42 2.66
CA VAL A 808 5.55 -5.94 1.30
C VAL A 808 4.30 -5.56 0.54
N HIS A 809 3.14 -6.15 0.85
CA HIS A 809 1.91 -5.89 0.10
C HIS A 809 1.42 -4.43 0.23
N PRO A 810 1.31 -3.82 1.44
CA PRO A 810 1.03 -2.39 1.57
C PRO A 810 2.03 -1.52 0.79
N VAL A 811 3.32 -1.84 0.81
CA VAL A 811 4.33 -1.07 0.07
C VAL A 811 4.18 -1.26 -1.45
N ALA A 812 3.83 -2.46 -1.91
CA ALA A 812 3.52 -2.73 -3.32
C ALA A 812 2.32 -1.91 -3.78
N ARG A 813 1.26 -1.86 -2.96
CA ARG A 813 0.07 -1.06 -3.24
C ARG A 813 0.36 0.43 -3.20
N TRP A 814 1.23 0.88 -2.29
CA TRP A 814 1.70 2.27 -2.23
C TRP A 814 2.36 2.69 -3.56
N VAL A 815 3.34 1.92 -4.03
CA VAL A 815 4.04 2.18 -5.29
C VAL A 815 3.08 2.13 -6.48
N TRP A 816 2.23 1.10 -6.53
CA TRP A 816 1.30 0.94 -7.65
C TRP A 816 0.22 2.04 -7.68
N LEU A 817 -0.25 2.50 -6.52
CA LEU A 817 -1.18 3.63 -6.42
C LEU A 817 -0.54 4.95 -6.87
N LEU A 818 0.74 5.16 -6.53
CA LEU A 818 1.47 6.37 -6.92
C LEU A 818 1.74 6.48 -8.42
N LYS A 819 1.62 5.40 -9.18
CA LYS A 819 1.45 5.49 -10.64
C LYS A 819 0.35 6.50 -10.98
N ASP A 820 -0.84 6.31 -10.43
CA ASP A 820 -2.00 7.12 -10.82
C ASP A 820 -2.10 8.45 -10.05
N LEU A 821 -1.31 8.67 -8.99
CA LEU A 821 -1.46 9.82 -8.09
C LEU A 821 -0.22 10.70 -7.92
N ALA A 822 0.98 10.24 -8.26
CA ALA A 822 2.20 11.02 -8.08
C ALA A 822 2.39 12.04 -9.21
N GLY A 823 2.65 13.28 -8.83
CA GLY A 823 3.07 14.31 -9.75
C GLY A 823 1.92 15.05 -10.45
N PRO A 824 2.26 16.14 -11.15
CA PRO A 824 1.32 16.92 -11.95
C PRO A 824 0.90 16.13 -13.20
N SER A 825 -0.19 16.56 -13.84
CA SER A 825 -0.63 16.02 -15.11
C SER A 825 0.28 16.47 -16.26
N LEU A 826 0.65 15.56 -17.15
CA LEU A 826 1.28 15.87 -18.42
C LEU A 826 0.20 16.24 -19.45
N VAL A 827 0.31 17.44 -20.02
CA VAL A 827 -0.58 17.91 -21.09
C VAL A 827 0.23 18.24 -22.33
N GLU A 828 -0.09 17.56 -23.41
CA GLU A 828 0.51 17.75 -24.73
C GLU A 828 -0.57 18.04 -25.76
N GLY A 829 -0.18 18.65 -26.87
CA GLY A 829 -1.15 18.96 -27.89
C GLY A 829 -0.69 19.88 -29.00
N GLN A 830 -1.66 20.32 -29.78
CA GLN A 830 -1.50 21.20 -30.93
C GLN A 830 -2.32 22.49 -30.75
N ALA A 831 -1.77 23.65 -31.12
CA ALA A 831 -2.48 24.92 -31.07
C ALA A 831 -2.00 25.89 -32.18
N ASP A 832 -2.92 26.71 -32.71
CA ASP A 832 -2.61 27.71 -33.75
C ASP A 832 -1.90 28.96 -33.20
N GLY A 833 -1.74 29.07 -31.89
CA GLY A 833 -1.23 30.26 -31.20
C GLY A 833 -1.16 30.08 -29.70
N PRO A 834 -0.85 31.15 -28.94
CA PRO A 834 -0.73 31.10 -27.49
C PRO A 834 -1.99 30.53 -26.82
N VAL A 835 -1.78 29.66 -25.83
CA VAL A 835 -2.84 29.03 -25.03
C VAL A 835 -2.68 29.48 -23.59
N ASN A 836 -3.79 29.77 -22.92
CA ASN A 836 -3.83 30.05 -21.48
C ASN A 836 -4.63 28.97 -20.77
N PHE A 837 -4.03 28.38 -19.75
CA PHE A 837 -4.69 27.47 -18.81
C PHE A 837 -5.03 28.26 -17.55
N LYS A 838 -6.31 28.56 -17.35
CA LYS A 838 -6.81 29.25 -16.15
C LYS A 838 -7.40 28.25 -15.17
N GLU A 839 -6.77 28.09 -14.01
CA GLU A 839 -7.25 27.19 -12.96
C GLU A 839 -8.52 27.75 -12.29
N SER A 840 -9.51 26.90 -12.06
CA SER A 840 -10.87 27.32 -11.68
C SER A 840 -10.99 27.83 -10.24
N THR A 841 -10.15 27.35 -9.33
CA THR A 841 -10.23 27.64 -7.88
C THR A 841 -9.51 28.95 -7.55
N THR A 842 -8.28 29.10 -8.04
CA THR A 842 -7.37 30.21 -7.74
C THR A 842 -7.43 31.31 -8.80
N GLY A 843 -7.93 31.00 -10.00
CA GLY A 843 -7.88 31.90 -11.15
C GLY A 843 -6.49 32.07 -11.75
N GLN A 844 -5.49 31.33 -11.27
CA GLN A 844 -4.12 31.38 -11.79
C GLN A 844 -4.11 31.05 -13.29
N VAL A 845 -3.45 31.90 -14.07
CA VAL A 845 -3.32 31.73 -15.52
C VAL A 845 -1.89 31.29 -15.86
N ILE A 846 -1.78 30.16 -16.55
CA ILE A 846 -0.51 29.58 -17.01
C ILE A 846 -0.48 29.70 -18.54
N PRO A 847 0.30 30.64 -19.10
CA PRO A 847 0.43 30.80 -20.55
C PRO A 847 1.38 29.74 -21.13
N VAL A 848 1.06 29.25 -22.32
CA VAL A 848 1.86 28.28 -23.08
C VAL A 848 1.98 28.76 -24.52
N LEU A 849 3.22 28.80 -25.00
CA LEU A 849 3.53 29.13 -26.39
C LEU A 849 3.82 27.83 -27.13
N PRO A 850 2.97 27.41 -28.10
CA PRO A 850 3.30 26.28 -28.94
C PRO A 850 4.52 26.58 -29.82
N ASP A 851 5.22 25.53 -30.23
CA ASP A 851 6.29 25.62 -31.21
C ASP A 851 5.76 26.24 -32.52
N ARG A 852 6.49 27.22 -33.07
CA ARG A 852 6.00 28.02 -34.20
C ARG A 852 5.90 27.24 -35.50
N ALA A 853 6.70 26.19 -35.68
CA ALA A 853 6.74 25.42 -36.92
C ALA A 853 5.73 24.27 -36.89
N THR A 854 5.58 23.64 -35.73
CA THR A 854 4.78 22.42 -35.58
C THR A 854 3.43 22.65 -34.93
N GLY A 855 3.24 23.74 -34.17
CA GLY A 855 2.06 23.99 -33.34
C GLY A 855 2.05 23.20 -32.02
N HIS A 856 3.09 22.40 -31.76
CA HIS A 856 3.13 21.48 -30.63
C HIS A 856 3.42 22.21 -29.31
N PHE A 857 2.75 21.82 -28.23
CA PHE A 857 3.08 22.24 -26.88
C PHE A 857 3.15 21.05 -25.92
N ARG A 858 3.94 21.20 -24.85
CA ARG A 858 4.08 20.25 -23.75
C ARG A 858 4.20 21.01 -22.44
N ILE A 859 3.39 20.65 -21.45
CA ILE A 859 3.39 21.29 -20.14
C ILE A 859 2.94 20.35 -19.03
N PHE A 860 3.48 20.54 -17.82
CA PHE A 860 2.98 19.92 -16.61
C PHE A 860 2.05 20.87 -15.86
N LEU A 861 0.84 20.42 -15.55
CA LEU A 861 -0.15 21.19 -14.81
C LEU A 861 -0.51 20.48 -13.51
N PRO A 862 -0.55 21.17 -12.36
CA PRO A 862 -1.12 20.61 -11.14
C PRO A 862 -2.55 20.12 -11.40
N GLU A 863 -2.97 19.10 -10.67
CA GLU A 863 -4.33 18.60 -10.76
C GLU A 863 -5.37 19.71 -10.47
N GLY A 864 -6.50 19.61 -11.15
CA GLY A 864 -7.55 20.62 -11.04
C GLY A 864 -8.40 20.76 -12.28
N LYS A 865 -9.33 21.71 -12.21
CA LYS A 865 -10.22 22.06 -13.31
C LYS A 865 -9.72 23.35 -13.96
N TYR A 866 -9.54 23.34 -15.26
CA TYR A 866 -8.98 24.47 -16.01
C TYR A 866 -9.96 24.95 -17.08
N THR A 867 -10.11 26.26 -17.21
CA THR A 867 -10.62 26.90 -18.42
C THR A 867 -9.43 27.16 -19.34
N ILE A 868 -9.48 26.59 -20.55
CA ILE A 868 -8.44 26.69 -21.57
C ILE A 868 -8.92 27.69 -22.62
N THR A 869 -8.12 28.71 -22.92
CA THR A 869 -8.43 29.71 -23.94
C THR A 869 -7.26 29.87 -24.91
N GLY A 870 -7.54 30.03 -26.20
CA GLY A 870 -6.54 30.25 -27.25
C GLY A 870 -7.20 30.83 -28.49
N SER A 871 -6.69 30.51 -29.68
CA SER A 871 -7.27 30.94 -30.97
C SER A 871 -8.65 30.33 -31.25
N GLY A 872 -8.92 29.12 -30.73
CA GLY A 872 -10.22 28.44 -30.82
C GLY A 872 -11.20 28.79 -29.69
N PRO A 873 -12.42 28.20 -29.71
CA PRO A 873 -13.39 28.34 -28.61
C PRO A 873 -12.80 27.86 -27.28
N GLY A 874 -13.01 28.64 -26.22
CA GLY A 874 -12.57 28.26 -24.89
C GLY A 874 -13.29 27.01 -24.38
N GLN A 875 -12.55 26.10 -23.76
CA GLN A 875 -13.07 24.84 -23.22
C GLN A 875 -12.72 24.64 -21.75
N THR A 876 -13.37 23.69 -21.09
CA THR A 876 -13.06 23.32 -19.70
C THR A 876 -12.61 21.87 -19.65
N GLN A 877 -11.50 21.62 -18.95
CA GLN A 877 -10.93 20.30 -18.79
C GLN A 877 -10.53 20.06 -17.34
N THR A 878 -10.76 18.83 -16.86
CA THR A 878 -10.22 18.35 -15.59
C THR A 878 -8.95 17.58 -15.87
N PHE A 879 -7.87 17.94 -15.18
CA PHE A 879 -6.61 17.21 -15.19
C PHE A 879 -6.41 16.56 -13.83
N LEU A 880 -6.09 15.26 -13.85
CA LEU A 880 -5.91 14.41 -12.68
C LEU A 880 -4.42 14.21 -12.39
N PRO A 881 -4.04 14.03 -11.11
CA PRO A 881 -2.64 13.80 -10.75
C PRO A 881 -2.07 12.59 -11.51
N GLY A 882 -0.79 12.61 -11.85
CA GLY A 882 -0.13 11.56 -12.64
C GLY A 882 -0.62 11.36 -14.09
N GLY A 883 -1.76 11.96 -14.49
CA GLY A 883 -2.42 11.71 -15.77
C GLY A 883 -1.70 12.31 -16.98
N SER A 884 -1.92 11.71 -18.15
CA SER A 884 -1.39 12.19 -19.44
C SER A 884 -2.53 12.51 -20.41
N TYR A 885 -2.49 13.68 -21.02
CA TYR A 885 -3.56 14.21 -21.86
C TYR A 885 -3.02 14.70 -23.20
N GLN A 886 -3.73 14.39 -24.28
CA GLN A 886 -3.49 14.91 -25.62
C GLN A 886 -4.65 15.83 -26.00
N LEU A 887 -4.35 17.06 -26.42
CA LEU A 887 -5.33 18.07 -26.76
C LEU A 887 -5.12 18.63 -28.17
N ASP A 888 -6.20 18.79 -28.92
CA ASP A 888 -6.18 19.56 -30.16
C ASP A 888 -6.93 20.88 -29.97
N LEU A 889 -6.17 21.97 -29.83
CA LEU A 889 -6.66 23.33 -29.56
C LEU A 889 -6.63 24.22 -30.81
N ARG A 890 -6.37 23.63 -31.99
CA ARG A 890 -6.44 24.35 -33.26
C ARG A 890 -7.88 24.78 -33.53
N THR A 891 -8.06 25.94 -34.15
CA THR A 891 -9.36 26.61 -34.35
C THR A 891 -10.37 25.73 -35.10
N ALA A 892 -9.88 24.84 -35.97
CA ALA A 892 -10.71 23.90 -36.73
C ALA A 892 -11.13 22.64 -35.93
N HIS A 893 -10.49 22.35 -34.80
CA HIS A 893 -10.67 21.11 -34.03
C HIS A 893 -11.14 21.35 -32.59
N ALA A 894 -10.86 22.52 -32.03
CA ALA A 894 -11.21 22.86 -30.66
C ALA A 894 -12.74 22.80 -30.43
N LEU A 895 -13.13 22.02 -29.42
CA LEU A 895 -14.52 21.73 -29.11
C LEU A 895 -14.79 21.84 -27.60
N SER A 896 -15.66 22.77 -27.21
CA SER A 896 -16.18 22.88 -25.85
C SER A 896 -17.49 22.13 -25.75
N VAL A 897 -17.62 21.25 -24.74
CA VAL A 897 -18.83 20.45 -24.47
C VAL A 897 -19.25 20.59 -23.01
N GLU A 898 -20.53 20.87 -22.78
CA GLU A 898 -21.18 20.85 -21.48
C GLU A 898 -22.39 19.92 -21.51
N LEU A 899 -22.53 19.08 -20.49
CA LEU A 899 -23.59 18.09 -20.38
C LEU A 899 -24.42 18.33 -19.11
N SER A 900 -25.74 18.22 -19.24
CA SER A 900 -26.68 18.32 -18.12
C SER A 900 -27.83 17.32 -18.30
N SER A 901 -28.49 16.97 -17.21
CA SER A 901 -29.65 16.07 -17.22
C SER A 901 -30.80 16.65 -16.41
N LYS A 902 -32.02 16.23 -16.77
CA LYS A 902 -33.23 16.39 -15.95
C LYS A 902 -33.93 15.04 -15.90
N THR A 903 -34.20 14.56 -14.69
CA THR A 903 -34.93 13.30 -14.46
C THR A 903 -36.27 13.60 -13.81
N SER A 904 -37.36 13.08 -14.37
CA SER A 904 -38.71 13.24 -13.81
C SER A 904 -39.58 12.04 -14.17
N LYS A 905 -40.17 11.38 -13.16
CA LYS A 905 -41.10 10.24 -13.33
C LYS A 905 -40.58 9.13 -14.28
N GLY A 906 -39.30 8.82 -14.22
CA GLY A 906 -38.67 7.80 -15.07
C GLY A 906 -38.27 8.27 -16.47
N GLU A 907 -38.58 9.51 -16.86
CA GLU A 907 -38.07 10.14 -18.08
C GLU A 907 -36.78 10.92 -17.78
N VAL A 908 -35.81 10.81 -18.68
CA VAL A 908 -34.51 11.49 -18.60
C VAL A 908 -34.32 12.34 -19.84
N ILE A 909 -34.09 13.64 -19.65
CA ILE A 909 -33.71 14.57 -20.72
C ILE A 909 -32.23 14.90 -20.52
N LEU A 910 -31.40 14.52 -21.50
CA LEU A 910 -29.98 14.83 -21.54
C LEU A 910 -29.77 15.99 -22.52
N THR A 911 -29.24 17.10 -22.03
CA THR A 911 -28.98 18.31 -22.84
C THR A 911 -27.47 18.52 -22.94
N LEU A 912 -26.97 18.52 -24.18
CA LEU A 912 -25.59 18.88 -24.52
C LEU A 912 -25.56 20.28 -25.12
N LYS A 913 -24.67 21.12 -24.61
CA LYS A 913 -24.30 22.39 -25.23
C LYS A 913 -22.88 22.27 -25.76
N ALA A 914 -22.66 22.72 -26.99
CA ALA A 914 -21.34 22.69 -27.61
C ALA A 914 -20.99 24.01 -28.30
N ARG A 915 -19.70 24.36 -28.28
CA ARG A 915 -19.11 25.47 -29.03
C ARG A 915 -17.89 24.95 -29.77
N GLY A 916 -17.81 25.24 -31.06
CA GLY A 916 -16.87 24.63 -32.00
C GLY A 916 -16.94 25.34 -33.35
N ASN A 917 -16.34 24.73 -34.37
CA ASN A 917 -16.41 25.22 -35.73
C ASN A 917 -16.58 24.04 -36.70
N GLY A 918 -17.59 24.11 -37.56
CA GLY A 918 -17.85 23.08 -38.56
C GLY A 918 -18.71 21.92 -38.04
N PRO A 919 -18.78 20.82 -38.81
CA PRO A 919 -19.62 19.68 -38.48
C PRO A 919 -18.99 18.85 -37.35
N HIS A 920 -19.79 18.57 -36.32
CA HIS A 920 -19.42 17.66 -35.23
C HIS A 920 -20.48 16.58 -35.05
N LYS A 921 -20.03 15.37 -34.72
CA LYS A 921 -20.88 14.21 -34.44
C LYS A 921 -20.80 13.87 -32.95
N PHE A 922 -21.93 13.78 -32.29
CA PHE A 922 -22.01 13.37 -30.90
C PHE A 922 -22.70 12.01 -30.81
N SER A 923 -21.97 11.00 -30.37
CA SER A 923 -22.54 9.70 -30.05
C SER A 923 -22.76 9.57 -28.55
N ILE A 924 -23.79 8.83 -28.14
CA ILE A 924 -24.14 8.59 -26.74
C ILE A 924 -24.25 7.09 -26.49
N ARG A 925 -23.60 6.65 -25.42
CA ARG A 925 -23.66 5.29 -24.88
C ARG A 925 -24.36 5.33 -23.54
N VAL A 926 -25.23 4.37 -23.28
CA VAL A 926 -26.04 4.37 -22.05
C VAL A 926 -26.15 3.01 -21.41
N ASP A 927 -26.23 3.03 -20.09
CA ASP A 927 -26.58 1.91 -19.23
C ASP A 927 -27.84 2.28 -18.42
N ASN A 928 -28.77 1.33 -18.33
CA ASN A 928 -30.09 1.48 -17.71
C ASN A 928 -30.97 2.62 -18.28
N LEU A 929 -30.80 2.97 -19.57
CA LEU A 929 -31.68 3.89 -20.31
C LEU A 929 -32.04 3.33 -21.68
N THR A 930 -33.26 3.59 -22.14
CA THR A 930 -33.64 3.52 -23.56
C THR A 930 -33.60 4.92 -24.16
N LEU A 931 -32.82 5.12 -25.23
CA LEU A 931 -32.75 6.38 -25.98
C LEU A 931 -33.03 6.15 -27.47
N PRO A 932 -33.94 6.93 -28.11
CA PRO A 932 -34.13 6.90 -29.55
C PRO A 932 -33.00 7.67 -30.25
N GLY A 933 -32.21 6.95 -31.04
CA GLY A 933 -31.07 7.50 -31.79
C GLY A 933 -29.84 7.74 -30.92
N SER A 934 -28.77 6.99 -31.18
CA SER A 934 -27.51 7.04 -30.42
C SER A 934 -26.50 8.05 -30.93
N ALA A 935 -26.77 8.73 -32.05
CA ALA A 935 -25.89 9.75 -32.60
C ALA A 935 -26.69 10.93 -33.15
N LYS A 936 -26.14 12.14 -32.98
CA LYS A 936 -26.67 13.38 -33.54
C LYS A 936 -25.52 14.21 -34.08
N GLU A 937 -25.79 14.94 -35.16
CA GLU A 937 -24.83 15.84 -35.77
C GLU A 937 -25.30 17.28 -35.62
N ILE A 938 -24.35 18.19 -35.48
CA ILE A 938 -24.61 19.62 -35.44
C ILE A 938 -23.46 20.34 -36.15
N ASN A 939 -23.81 21.32 -36.99
CA ASN A 939 -22.82 22.19 -37.61
C ASN A 939 -22.68 23.46 -36.76
N LEU A 940 -21.56 23.58 -36.05
CA LEU A 940 -21.29 24.67 -35.12
C LEU A 940 -20.72 25.87 -35.87
N LYS A 941 -21.26 27.06 -35.57
CA LYS A 941 -20.73 28.32 -36.10
C LYS A 941 -19.76 28.93 -35.07
N PRO A 942 -18.62 29.50 -35.51
CA PRO A 942 -17.71 30.20 -34.62
C PRO A 942 -18.43 31.22 -33.72
N GLY A 943 -18.18 31.16 -32.42
CA GLY A 943 -18.76 32.07 -31.42
C GLY A 943 -20.22 31.79 -31.01
N ALA A 944 -20.92 30.86 -31.69
CA ALA A 944 -22.29 30.45 -31.32
C ALA A 944 -22.29 29.16 -30.50
N THR A 945 -23.30 28.99 -29.63
CA THR A 945 -23.53 27.75 -28.89
C THR A 945 -24.60 26.92 -29.59
N GLY A 946 -24.25 25.69 -29.96
CA GLY A 946 -25.19 24.68 -30.43
C GLY A 946 -25.75 23.87 -29.26
N SER A 947 -26.96 23.35 -29.40
CA SER A 947 -27.60 22.51 -28.37
C SER A 947 -28.21 21.25 -29.00
N LEU A 948 -28.00 20.11 -28.35
CA LEU A 948 -28.60 18.83 -28.68
C LEU A 948 -29.32 18.28 -27.45
N GLU A 949 -30.46 17.62 -27.65
CA GLU A 949 -31.20 16.96 -26.57
C GLU A 949 -31.45 15.49 -26.91
N TRP A 950 -31.25 14.59 -25.95
CA TRP A 950 -31.74 13.21 -26.02
C TRP A 950 -32.81 13.01 -24.93
N ARG A 951 -33.89 12.33 -25.29
CA ARG A 951 -35.00 12.02 -24.38
C ARG A 951 -35.10 10.51 -24.24
N GLY A 952 -34.91 10.02 -23.03
CA GLY A 952 -34.93 8.59 -22.73
C GLY A 952 -35.82 8.24 -21.56
N ARG A 953 -35.90 6.94 -21.32
CA ARG A 953 -36.59 6.37 -20.17
C ARG A 953 -35.68 5.42 -19.41
N ILE A 954 -35.77 5.46 -18.09
CA ILE A 954 -35.07 4.54 -17.20
C ILE A 954 -35.68 3.14 -17.37
N THR A 955 -34.84 2.14 -17.62
CA THR A 955 -35.31 0.75 -17.84
C THR A 955 -35.64 0.02 -16.54
N SER A 956 -34.87 0.26 -15.47
CA SER A 956 -35.08 -0.29 -14.14
C SER A 956 -35.01 0.82 -13.09
N ALA A 957 -36.13 1.07 -12.41
CA ALA A 957 -36.26 2.17 -11.45
C ALA A 957 -35.43 1.97 -10.17
N ASP A 958 -34.99 0.74 -9.90
CA ASP A 958 -34.14 0.37 -8.77
C ASP A 958 -32.65 0.37 -9.12
N THR A 959 -32.26 0.74 -10.33
CA THR A 959 -30.85 0.74 -10.77
C THR A 959 -30.45 2.16 -11.17
N PRO A 960 -29.22 2.64 -10.84
CA PRO A 960 -28.74 3.91 -11.37
C PRO A 960 -28.56 3.82 -12.89
N TRP A 961 -28.67 4.93 -13.60
CA TRP A 961 -28.35 5.03 -15.01
C TRP A 961 -27.06 5.81 -15.23
N VAL A 962 -26.33 5.46 -16.29
CA VAL A 962 -25.09 6.11 -16.70
C VAL A 962 -25.16 6.41 -18.19
N ALA A 963 -24.75 7.61 -18.58
CA ALA A 963 -24.67 8.03 -19.98
C ALA A 963 -23.29 8.65 -20.26
N VAL A 964 -22.65 8.22 -21.35
CA VAL A 964 -21.37 8.73 -21.80
C VAL A 964 -21.54 9.29 -23.21
N ILE A 965 -21.28 10.58 -23.38
CA ILE A 965 -21.22 11.22 -24.68
C ILE A 965 -19.78 11.18 -25.20
N VAL A 966 -19.64 10.81 -26.46
CA VAL A 966 -18.35 10.74 -27.18
C VAL A 966 -18.43 11.68 -28.39
N PRO A 967 -17.81 12.88 -28.30
CA PRO A 967 -17.65 13.79 -29.41
C PRO A 967 -16.72 13.23 -30.48
N ASP A 968 -17.10 13.34 -31.75
CA ASP A 968 -16.33 13.00 -32.95
C ASP A 968 -15.72 11.58 -32.96
N ASN A 969 -16.32 10.67 -32.19
CA ASN A 969 -15.80 9.32 -31.89
C ASN A 969 -14.43 9.31 -31.20
N ASP A 970 -14.01 10.43 -30.61
CA ASP A 970 -12.81 10.53 -29.80
C ASP A 970 -13.15 10.26 -28.33
N MET A 971 -12.76 9.06 -27.86
CA MET A 971 -12.97 8.63 -26.48
C MET A 971 -12.22 9.49 -25.47
N SER A 972 -11.16 10.21 -25.85
CA SER A 972 -10.45 11.13 -24.95
C SER A 972 -11.30 12.35 -24.57
N LEU A 973 -12.27 12.73 -25.42
CA LEU A 973 -13.18 13.86 -25.22
C LEU A 973 -14.49 13.47 -24.51
N ARG A 974 -14.60 12.21 -24.06
CA ARG A 974 -15.82 11.68 -23.43
C ARG A 974 -16.30 12.52 -22.25
N LYS A 975 -17.63 12.62 -22.08
CA LYS A 975 -18.27 13.24 -20.91
C LYS A 975 -19.30 12.29 -20.30
N GLU A 976 -19.15 12.01 -19.01
CA GLU A 976 -20.09 11.20 -18.22
C GLU A 976 -21.19 12.09 -17.62
N ILE A 977 -22.41 11.55 -17.57
CA ILE A 977 -23.45 11.99 -16.65
C ILE A 977 -24.22 10.78 -16.13
N ARG A 978 -24.63 10.81 -14.87
CA ARG A 978 -25.33 9.72 -14.20
C ARG A 978 -26.49 10.23 -13.36
N GLY A 979 -27.35 9.33 -12.93
CA GLY A 979 -28.38 9.61 -11.93
C GLY A 979 -29.22 8.38 -11.61
N ALA A 980 -30.29 8.55 -10.85
CA ALA A 980 -31.21 7.47 -10.52
C ALA A 980 -32.67 7.94 -10.50
N ALA A 981 -33.63 6.99 -10.52
CA ALA A 981 -35.06 7.32 -10.49
C ALA A 981 -35.52 7.89 -9.14
N TRP A 982 -34.80 7.56 -8.06
CA TRP A 982 -35.09 8.01 -6.69
C TRP A 982 -34.39 9.30 -6.29
N GLU A 983 -33.51 9.84 -7.13
CA GLU A 983 -32.90 11.15 -6.90
C GLU A 983 -33.92 12.23 -7.28
N THR A 984 -34.55 12.86 -6.28
CA THR A 984 -35.37 14.06 -6.52
C THR A 984 -34.48 15.19 -7.04
N VAL A 985 -34.99 15.96 -8.01
CA VAL A 985 -34.36 17.20 -8.48
C VAL A 985 -34.14 18.12 -7.27
N THR A 986 -32.95 18.04 -6.69
CA THR A 986 -32.49 19.04 -5.73
C THR A 986 -31.84 20.10 -6.58
N PRO A 987 -32.33 21.35 -6.60
CA PRO A 987 -31.62 22.42 -7.29
C PRO A 987 -30.26 22.53 -6.61
N ARG A 988 -29.18 22.34 -7.37
CA ARG A 988 -27.85 22.80 -6.95
C ARG A 988 -27.85 24.32 -6.91
#